data_AF-M5S1F4-F1
#
_entry.id   AF-M5S1F4-F1
#
_cell.length_a   1.000
_cell.length_b   1.000
_cell.length_c   1.000
_cell.angle_alpha   90.00
_cell.angle_beta   90.00
_cell.angle_gamma   90.00
#
_symmetry.space_group_name_H-M   'P 1'
#
loop_
_entity.id
_entity.type
_entity.pdbx_description
1 polymer ?
#
loop_
_entity_poly.entity_id
_entity_poly.type
_entity_poly.pdbx_seq_one_letter_code
_entity_poly.pdbx_strand_id
1 'polypeptide(L)'
;MNQPMNAVTQKKRLDTVPGDPRVESATVICSNSAPGADGKKKARQLARTLFAAFLLLVIQPVSLRAAETPNIILVFADDISARELPVYGSSVWSPPLRGDTSDPKYRASTPVLDRLANEGCWIKTAWASVVCSPSRAMMMTGRYAHQHKWWGNKSKGKYVNETGREVTWPLYLSSPHQIGHIAQQAGYGTYWAGKTQMAGDLNRFGFDQGCFTPGNLSDTDNPFTDFKLVIDKSDGNKVLRNADTGQPVDTYQQHGWYWYPHVRLMNHGDKELQWWPNTAASQADFGLGTYGPDVELDFIFDFMEQQVAADKPFFVYHTTHLGHDGFDWLHPDSKSSWPGTPVVKWDGEKYIRTEPRISGDAGNYDTHGTVTEPGVYSHINYLDYQAWLYQDKLNELGIADNTIFIFCADNGTGGYGKNSTDRQKGTHVPLIVSAPGLTKQGEQDVLVNMSDFLPTIAELTGAELPAEYEVNGESLVPFLFGDRQQHRQWLYGYKDAEQIIRGTKVMRDGRGKWWDVEQTPDDLISFPQIEDWTTVSAEHRAERDKLLAILPRFDQKLHGKHAPSVENEPHPQAGDMRNADRGTTFEDDYEGRDEIGDHYTTARGHDDSWKVKDGVLIGKQTKDDHGAVIRTELDFGDVDIQFDFRFAGGKSFNLVIDDAREKSVHAGHICRASVFAKSLMISDDKTGSMNLEVRKQRQDKNLSTAATAALQNLMDQTRSSAKVTIKQNEWHRLRIRIRGDVMKAFLDDDLVTHLKSPGFAHPTKTKFGFTVNGQSIEFDNLVVRQLDSDNRIGMLPSDDELEDAGRLQRPGIIADQLDE
;
A
#
# COMPACT_ATOMS: atom_id res chain seq x y z
N MET A 1 42.26 -9.14 44.38
CA MET A 1 43.13 -9.91 45.29
C MET A 1 42.75 -11.38 45.21
N ASN A 2 43.70 -12.19 44.75
CA ASN A 2 43.90 -13.64 44.92
C ASN A 2 42.76 -14.65 44.67
N GLN A 3 42.89 -15.32 43.52
CA GLN A 3 42.77 -16.78 43.24
C GLN A 3 43.51 -17.69 44.27
N PRO A 4 43.62 -19.06 44.14
CA PRO A 4 43.26 -20.00 43.04
C PRO A 4 42.56 -21.34 43.48
N MET A 5 41.83 -22.08 42.61
CA MET A 5 42.16 -23.09 41.56
C MET A 5 42.48 -24.57 41.97
N ASN A 6 42.01 -25.48 41.08
CA ASN A 6 42.49 -26.84 40.68
C ASN A 6 41.87 -28.09 41.37
N ALA A 7 41.68 -29.25 40.73
CA ALA A 7 41.55 -29.74 39.34
C ALA A 7 41.27 -31.28 39.38
N VAL A 8 40.39 -31.84 38.52
CA VAL A 8 40.62 -32.98 37.56
C VAL A 8 41.39 -34.24 38.11
N THR A 9 40.94 -35.51 38.10
CA THR A 9 40.73 -36.44 36.94
C THR A 9 40.34 -37.89 37.38
N GLN A 10 39.46 -38.54 36.59
CA GLN A 10 39.22 -39.97 36.20
C GLN A 10 39.62 -41.27 36.99
N LYS A 11 38.58 -42.15 37.08
CA LYS A 11 38.43 -43.61 36.69
C LYS A 11 38.71 -44.83 37.61
N LYS A 12 37.60 -45.61 37.78
CA LYS A 12 37.38 -47.09 37.78
C LYS A 12 37.92 -48.00 38.91
N ARG A 13 37.01 -48.69 39.65
CA ARG A 13 36.67 -50.14 39.50
C ARG A 13 35.70 -50.68 40.57
N LEU A 14 34.77 -51.53 40.08
CA LEU A 14 34.20 -52.80 40.56
C LEU A 14 33.57 -52.96 41.97
N ASP A 15 32.30 -53.36 41.88
CA ASP A 15 31.58 -54.47 42.54
C ASP A 15 31.29 -54.44 44.05
N THR A 16 29.99 -54.36 44.39
CA THR A 16 29.22 -55.45 45.03
C THR A 16 27.72 -55.09 45.15
N VAL A 17 26.87 -56.09 44.92
CA VAL A 17 25.37 -56.18 44.90
C VAL A 17 24.93 -56.89 46.23
N PRO A 18 23.64 -57.13 46.66
CA PRO A 18 22.26 -56.79 46.22
C PRO A 18 21.40 -56.13 47.35
N GLY A 19 20.12 -55.77 47.22
CA GLY A 19 19.11 -56.01 46.19
C GLY A 19 17.81 -55.26 46.51
N ASP A 20 17.04 -54.99 45.46
CA ASP A 20 15.74 -54.32 45.43
C ASP A 20 14.82 -55.18 44.53
N PRO A 21 13.59 -55.53 44.96
CA PRO A 21 12.72 -56.42 44.19
C PRO A 21 12.18 -55.78 42.90
N ARG A 22 12.39 -56.50 41.80
CA ARG A 22 11.89 -56.19 40.45
C ARG A 22 10.40 -56.51 40.32
N VAL A 23 9.70 -55.67 39.56
CA VAL A 23 8.57 -56.10 38.72
C VAL A 23 9.06 -55.98 37.28
N GLU A 24 9.33 -57.13 36.65
CA GLU A 24 9.73 -57.25 35.26
C GLU A 24 8.52 -57.60 34.37
N SER A 25 8.61 -57.05 33.16
CA SER A 25 8.09 -57.52 31.88
C SER A 25 7.54 -58.96 31.82
N ALA A 26 6.34 -59.11 31.25
CA ALA A 26 5.83 -60.39 30.77
C ALA A 26 6.00 -60.51 29.25
N THR A 27 6.92 -61.38 28.83
CA THR A 27 6.97 -61.95 27.48
C THR A 27 5.93 -63.07 27.38
N VAL A 28 5.01 -62.96 26.42
CA VAL A 28 3.97 -63.95 26.16
C VAL A 28 4.54 -65.16 25.42
N ILE A 29 4.39 -66.33 26.02
CA ILE A 29 4.60 -67.64 25.40
C ILE A 29 3.41 -67.97 24.51
N CYS A 30 3.69 -68.24 23.23
CA CYS A 30 2.73 -68.84 22.29
C CYS A 30 2.35 -70.25 22.74
N SER A 31 1.05 -70.54 22.84
CA SER A 31 0.53 -71.90 22.71
C SER A 31 -0.64 -71.90 21.72
N ASN A 32 -0.53 -72.81 20.76
CA ASN A 32 -1.46 -73.01 19.66
C ASN A 32 -2.77 -73.66 20.15
N SER A 33 -3.90 -73.03 19.85
CA SER A 33 -5.13 -73.75 19.49
C SER A 33 -5.94 -72.92 18.49
N ALA A 34 -6.15 -73.48 17.30
CA ALA A 34 -6.79 -72.80 16.18
C ALA A 34 -8.34 -72.86 16.30
N PRO A 35 -9.06 -71.75 16.11
CA PRO A 35 -10.51 -71.79 15.96
C PRO A 35 -10.91 -72.12 14.51
N GLY A 36 -11.94 -72.96 14.39
CA GLY A 36 -12.46 -73.55 13.15
C GLY A 36 -13.01 -72.56 12.12
N ALA A 37 -13.15 -73.07 10.89
CA ALA A 37 -13.34 -72.29 9.65
C ALA A 37 -14.61 -71.41 9.58
N ASP A 38 -15.61 -71.62 10.44
CA ASP A 38 -16.86 -70.84 10.41
C ASP A 38 -16.85 -69.55 11.24
N GLY A 39 -15.99 -69.45 12.27
CA GLY A 39 -15.83 -68.22 13.05
C GLY A 39 -15.11 -67.11 12.28
N LYS A 40 -14.21 -67.49 11.37
CA LYS A 40 -13.39 -66.55 10.58
C LYS A 40 -14.18 -65.87 9.46
N LYS A 41 -15.27 -66.48 8.96
CA LYS A 41 -16.14 -65.87 7.94
C LYS A 41 -17.10 -64.84 8.57
N LYS A 42 -17.72 -65.14 9.71
CA LYS A 42 -18.60 -64.18 10.41
C LYS A 42 -17.83 -62.99 11.00
N ALA A 43 -16.63 -63.20 11.56
CA ALA A 43 -15.79 -62.10 12.06
C ALA A 43 -15.26 -61.19 10.93
N ARG A 44 -14.92 -61.75 9.76
CA ARG A 44 -14.50 -60.95 8.58
C ARG A 44 -15.65 -60.20 7.93
N GLN A 45 -16.87 -60.70 8.03
CA GLN A 45 -18.05 -60.02 7.50
C GLN A 45 -18.50 -58.91 8.45
N LEU A 46 -18.52 -59.12 9.77
CA LEU A 46 -18.81 -58.08 10.75
C LEU A 46 -17.73 -56.98 10.78
N ALA A 47 -16.45 -57.34 10.66
CA ALA A 47 -15.36 -56.36 10.56
C ALA A 47 -15.42 -55.56 9.25
N ARG A 48 -15.87 -56.15 8.13
CA ARG A 48 -16.07 -55.42 6.87
C ARG A 48 -17.28 -54.47 6.92
N THR A 49 -18.36 -54.86 7.58
CA THR A 49 -19.54 -53.99 7.73
C THR A 49 -19.31 -52.87 8.74
N LEU A 50 -18.57 -53.12 9.83
CA LEU A 50 -18.18 -52.09 10.81
C LEU A 50 -17.09 -51.17 10.28
N PHE A 51 -16.14 -51.67 9.47
CA PHE A 51 -15.13 -50.83 8.83
C PHE A 51 -15.73 -49.99 7.69
N ALA A 52 -16.73 -50.51 6.96
CA ALA A 52 -17.48 -49.72 5.98
C ALA A 52 -18.38 -48.67 6.66
N ALA A 53 -19.03 -48.99 7.80
CA ALA A 53 -19.81 -48.03 8.56
C ALA A 53 -18.94 -46.96 9.24
N PHE A 54 -17.71 -47.30 9.67
CA PHE A 54 -16.74 -46.34 10.20
C PHE A 54 -16.12 -45.48 9.08
N LEU A 55 -15.90 -46.03 7.87
CA LEU A 55 -15.51 -45.23 6.70
C LEU A 55 -16.65 -44.31 6.22
N LEU A 56 -17.92 -44.71 6.36
CA LEU A 56 -19.07 -43.88 5.97
C LEU A 56 -19.48 -42.84 7.04
N LEU A 57 -19.01 -42.96 8.29
CA LEU A 57 -19.20 -41.95 9.34
C LEU A 57 -18.00 -40.99 9.51
N VAL A 58 -16.83 -41.33 8.95
CA VAL A 58 -15.64 -40.46 8.95
C VAL A 58 -15.46 -39.72 7.61
N ILE A 59 -16.29 -40.01 6.61
CA ILE A 59 -16.46 -39.15 5.43
C ILE A 59 -17.78 -38.38 5.62
N GLN A 60 -17.83 -37.54 6.65
CA GLN A 60 -18.55 -36.28 6.43
C GLN A 60 -17.84 -35.63 5.25
N PRO A 61 -18.53 -35.15 4.20
CA PRO A 61 -17.90 -34.17 3.34
C PRO A 61 -17.52 -33.03 4.29
N VAL A 62 -16.24 -32.94 4.67
CA VAL A 62 -15.65 -31.62 4.80
C VAL A 62 -15.92 -31.06 3.43
N SER A 63 -16.99 -30.27 3.32
CA SER A 63 -17.17 -29.40 2.19
C SER A 63 -15.81 -28.72 2.08
N LEU A 64 -15.03 -29.07 1.06
CA LEU A 64 -14.03 -28.16 0.55
C LEU A 64 -14.86 -26.95 0.14
N ARG A 65 -15.10 -26.07 1.10
CA ARG A 65 -15.50 -24.70 0.84
C ARG A 65 -14.35 -24.22 -0.04
N ALA A 66 -14.63 -24.01 -1.33
CA ALA A 66 -13.71 -23.32 -2.21
C ALA A 66 -13.18 -22.12 -1.42
N ALA A 67 -11.84 -21.96 -1.35
CA ALA A 67 -11.17 -21.05 -0.42
C ALA A 67 -12.01 -19.79 -0.20
N GLU A 68 -12.65 -19.69 0.96
CA GLU A 68 -13.52 -18.56 1.25
C GLU A 68 -12.67 -17.30 1.28
N THR A 69 -13.21 -16.20 0.75
CA THR A 69 -12.58 -14.89 0.90
C THR A 69 -12.42 -14.60 2.40
N PRO A 70 -11.20 -14.44 2.92
CA PRO A 70 -10.98 -14.32 4.35
C PRO A 70 -11.39 -12.93 4.84
N ASN A 71 -11.81 -12.81 6.09
CA ASN A 71 -11.87 -11.52 6.76
C ASN A 71 -10.46 -11.02 7.05
N ILE A 72 -10.27 -9.70 7.10
CA ILE A 72 -8.96 -9.11 7.35
C ILE A 72 -9.07 -8.05 8.45
N ILE A 73 -8.28 -8.21 9.50
CA ILE A 73 -8.15 -7.25 10.60
C ILE A 73 -6.70 -6.76 10.62
N LEU A 74 -6.51 -5.47 10.36
CA LEU A 74 -5.22 -4.80 10.41
C LEU A 74 -5.20 -3.82 11.58
N VAL A 75 -4.53 -4.21 12.66
CA VAL A 75 -4.26 -3.35 13.82
C VAL A 75 -2.93 -2.62 13.59
N PHE A 76 -3.01 -1.30 13.48
CA PHE A 76 -1.87 -0.42 13.21
C PHE A 76 -1.68 0.58 14.35
N ALA A 77 -0.87 0.18 15.33
CA ALA A 77 -0.57 0.95 16.53
C ALA A 77 0.27 2.19 16.25
N ASP A 78 0.20 3.17 17.15
CA ASP A 78 0.86 4.48 17.02
C ASP A 78 2.08 4.57 17.94
N ASP A 79 3.22 5.00 17.40
CA ASP A 79 4.48 5.17 18.15
C ASP A 79 4.93 3.91 18.94
N ILE A 80 4.95 2.73 18.33
CA ILE A 80 5.49 1.50 18.95
C ILE A 80 6.68 0.96 18.16
N SER A 81 7.88 1.03 18.74
CA SER A 81 9.07 0.35 18.22
C SER A 81 9.00 -1.16 18.43
N ALA A 82 9.61 -1.94 17.52
CA ALA A 82 9.74 -3.40 17.65
C ALA A 82 10.34 -3.81 19.01
N ARG A 83 11.32 -3.03 19.50
CA ARG A 83 12.01 -3.26 20.77
C ARG A 83 11.10 -3.33 22.00
N GLU A 84 9.93 -2.71 21.95
CA GLU A 84 9.04 -2.64 23.10
C GLU A 84 8.21 -3.92 23.28
N LEU A 85 8.14 -4.77 22.24
CA LEU A 85 7.49 -6.07 22.32
C LEU A 85 8.46 -7.16 22.80
N PRO A 86 8.12 -7.93 23.85
CA PRO A 86 8.92 -9.03 24.37
C PRO A 86 9.43 -10.04 23.34
N VAL A 87 8.64 -10.38 22.31
CA VAL A 87 9.02 -11.33 21.24
C VAL A 87 10.27 -10.90 20.45
N TYR A 88 10.55 -9.59 20.35
CA TYR A 88 11.73 -9.07 19.66
C TYR A 88 13.02 -9.14 20.48
N GLY A 89 12.93 -9.55 21.76
CA GLY A 89 14.12 -9.89 22.56
C GLY A 89 15.04 -8.71 22.93
N SER A 90 14.57 -7.46 22.80
CA SER A 90 15.39 -6.29 23.16
C SER A 90 15.85 -6.32 24.62
N SER A 91 17.12 -5.99 24.84
CA SER A 91 17.76 -5.82 26.15
C SER A 91 17.41 -4.49 26.85
N VAL A 92 16.77 -3.56 26.12
CA VAL A 92 16.36 -2.23 26.62
C VAL A 92 14.95 -1.85 26.16
N TRP A 93 14.24 -1.11 27.01
CA TRP A 93 12.86 -0.65 26.80
C TRP A 93 12.72 0.82 27.20
N SER A 94 11.56 1.41 26.92
CA SER A 94 11.25 2.81 27.26
C SER A 94 10.57 2.93 28.65
N PRO A 95 11.19 3.59 29.66
CA PRO A 95 10.51 3.91 30.91
C PRO A 95 9.53 5.08 30.74
N PRO A 96 8.62 5.33 31.70
CA PRO A 96 7.60 6.41 31.61
C PRO A 96 8.15 7.81 31.34
N LEU A 97 9.36 8.10 31.82
CA LEU A 97 10.04 9.39 31.63
C LEU A 97 10.98 9.42 30.41
N ARG A 98 10.84 8.45 29.49
CA ARG A 98 11.64 8.28 28.27
C ARG A 98 13.11 7.90 28.54
N GLY A 99 13.81 7.49 27.49
CA GLY A 99 15.18 6.97 27.55
C GLY A 99 15.24 5.45 27.45
N ASP A 100 16.35 4.87 27.90
CA ASP A 100 16.59 3.43 27.86
C ASP A 100 16.70 2.86 29.27
N THR A 101 16.05 1.72 29.49
CA THR A 101 16.13 0.97 30.76
C THR A 101 16.15 -0.53 30.50
N SER A 102 16.80 -1.27 31.38
CA SER A 102 16.73 -2.75 31.44
C SER A 102 16.02 -3.23 32.71
N ASP A 103 15.31 -2.35 33.42
CA ASP A 103 14.49 -2.73 34.57
C ASP A 103 13.27 -3.55 34.09
N PRO A 104 13.15 -4.84 34.44
CA PRO A 104 12.10 -5.71 33.93
C PRO A 104 10.68 -5.22 34.22
N LYS A 105 10.48 -4.34 35.21
CA LYS A 105 9.15 -3.79 35.51
C LYS A 105 8.59 -2.92 34.38
N TYR A 106 9.46 -2.38 33.51
CA TYR A 106 9.08 -1.57 32.34
C TYR A 106 9.07 -2.39 31.05
N ARG A 107 9.32 -3.70 31.13
CA ARG A 107 9.07 -4.60 30.01
C ARG A 107 7.58 -4.92 29.97
N ALA A 108 6.96 -4.78 28.81
CA ALA A 108 5.58 -5.20 28.61
C ALA A 108 5.41 -6.72 28.82
N SER A 109 4.18 -7.14 29.10
CA SER A 109 3.76 -8.54 29.20
C SER A 109 2.67 -8.78 28.16
N THR A 110 3.02 -9.52 27.11
CA THR A 110 2.22 -9.68 25.89
C THR A 110 1.94 -11.16 25.54
N PRO A 111 1.35 -11.95 26.46
CA PRO A 111 1.13 -13.38 26.23
C PRO A 111 0.33 -13.71 24.96
N VAL A 112 -0.59 -12.85 24.53
CA VAL A 112 -1.44 -13.12 23.37
C VAL A 112 -0.74 -12.77 22.07
N LEU A 113 -0.10 -11.61 21.96
CA LEU A 113 0.71 -11.24 20.81
C LEU A 113 1.91 -12.18 20.66
N ASP A 114 2.55 -12.59 21.77
CA ASP A 114 3.62 -13.58 21.75
C ASP A 114 3.11 -14.93 21.22
N ARG A 115 1.90 -15.36 21.62
CA ARG A 115 1.27 -16.56 21.07
C ARG A 115 0.98 -16.41 19.58
N LEU A 116 0.35 -15.32 19.15
CA LEU A 116 0.04 -15.05 17.74
C LEU A 116 1.31 -15.01 16.88
N ALA A 117 2.41 -14.48 17.40
CA ALA A 117 3.70 -14.44 16.74
C ALA A 117 4.32 -15.84 16.57
N ASN A 118 4.20 -16.70 17.57
CA ASN A 118 4.78 -18.05 17.57
C ASN A 118 3.93 -19.10 16.83
N GLU A 119 2.61 -18.99 16.89
CA GLU A 119 1.67 -19.86 16.18
C GLU A 119 1.45 -19.42 14.74
N GLY A 120 1.36 -18.11 14.50
CA GLY A 120 1.48 -17.49 13.18
C GLY A 120 2.96 -17.21 12.87
N CYS A 121 3.25 -16.04 12.32
CA CYS A 121 4.62 -15.60 12.08
C CYS A 121 4.84 -14.14 12.46
N TRP A 122 6.09 -13.77 12.72
CA TRP A 122 6.48 -12.38 12.95
C TRP A 122 7.74 -12.04 12.15
N ILE A 123 7.82 -10.80 11.69
CA ILE A 123 8.91 -10.36 10.82
C ILE A 123 9.98 -9.68 11.67
N LYS A 124 11.21 -10.18 11.56
CA LYS A 124 12.37 -9.65 12.28
C LYS A 124 12.65 -8.19 11.94
N THR A 125 12.56 -7.84 10.66
CA THR A 125 12.69 -6.46 10.19
C THR A 125 11.48 -6.02 9.37
N ALA A 126 10.60 -5.26 10.00
CA ALA A 126 9.59 -4.46 9.32
C ALA A 126 9.87 -2.96 9.46
N TRP A 127 9.81 -2.21 8.36
CA TRP A 127 10.03 -0.77 8.34
C TRP A 127 8.77 0.02 7.98
N ALA A 128 8.46 0.99 8.83
CA ALA A 128 7.61 2.13 8.50
C ALA A 128 8.48 3.35 8.11
N SER A 129 7.86 4.50 7.90
CA SER A 129 8.57 5.79 7.97
C SER A 129 8.81 6.15 9.45
N VAL A 130 9.46 7.27 9.73
CA VAL A 130 9.86 7.64 11.10
C VAL A 130 8.79 8.43 11.86
N VAL A 131 7.67 8.77 11.22
CA VAL A 131 6.61 9.60 11.80
C VAL A 131 5.24 9.30 11.17
N CYS A 132 4.18 9.57 11.92
CA CYS A 132 2.82 9.09 11.68
C CYS A 132 2.29 9.31 10.24
N SER A 133 2.27 10.56 9.75
CA SER A 133 1.56 10.87 8.48
C SER A 133 2.18 10.16 7.27
N PRO A 134 3.51 10.20 7.06
CA PRO A 134 4.18 9.39 6.03
C PRO A 134 3.90 7.89 6.13
N SER A 135 4.00 7.30 7.32
CA SER A 135 3.81 5.85 7.48
C SER A 135 2.38 5.41 7.16
N ARG A 136 1.39 6.18 7.62
CA ARG A 136 -0.02 5.94 7.30
C ARG A 136 -0.30 6.17 5.83
N ALA A 137 0.37 7.12 5.18
CA ALA A 137 0.29 7.29 3.74
C ALA A 137 0.89 6.09 2.99
N MET A 138 2.05 5.57 3.42
CA MET A 138 2.65 4.35 2.84
C MET A 138 1.71 3.15 2.99
N MET A 139 1.17 2.93 4.20
CA MET A 139 0.21 1.86 4.50
C MET A 139 -1.02 1.95 3.59
N MET A 140 -1.63 3.14 3.49
CA MET A 140 -2.84 3.33 2.69
C MET A 140 -2.62 3.21 1.20
N THR A 141 -1.45 3.59 0.67
CA THR A 141 -1.27 3.81 -0.78
C THR A 141 -0.27 2.90 -1.44
N GLY A 142 0.48 2.12 -0.66
CA GLY A 142 1.60 1.32 -1.14
C GLY A 142 2.71 2.11 -1.82
N ARG A 143 2.76 3.43 -1.60
CA ARG A 143 3.67 4.38 -2.26
C ARG A 143 4.60 5.06 -1.28
N TYR A 144 5.72 5.57 -1.77
CA TYR A 144 6.59 6.49 -1.04
C TYR A 144 6.29 7.96 -1.36
N ALA A 145 6.88 8.87 -0.60
CA ALA A 145 6.50 10.27 -0.61
C ALA A 145 6.77 11.01 -1.92
N HIS A 146 7.66 10.52 -2.80
CA HIS A 146 7.80 11.10 -4.14
C HIS A 146 6.50 11.01 -4.95
N GLN A 147 5.65 10.01 -4.69
CA GLN A 147 4.34 9.87 -5.32
C GLN A 147 3.24 10.53 -4.47
N HIS A 148 3.08 10.12 -3.22
CA HIS A 148 1.94 10.56 -2.41
C HIS A 148 2.12 11.95 -1.76
N LYS A 149 3.32 12.53 -1.87
CA LYS A 149 3.70 13.90 -1.46
C LYS A 149 3.72 14.19 0.04
N TRP A 150 3.79 13.20 0.93
CA TRP A 150 3.81 13.41 2.39
C TRP A 150 5.13 12.95 3.00
N TRP A 151 6.08 13.87 3.18
CA TRP A 151 7.42 13.57 3.70
C TRP A 151 7.53 13.69 5.24
N GLY A 152 6.56 14.32 5.89
CA GLY A 152 6.53 14.46 7.35
C GLY A 152 5.19 15.02 7.84
N ASN A 153 4.97 15.05 9.16
CA ASN A 153 3.71 15.55 9.73
C ASN A 153 3.40 17.01 9.33
N LYS A 154 4.44 17.84 9.20
CA LYS A 154 4.33 19.26 8.75
C LYS A 154 4.86 19.49 7.33
N SER A 155 5.31 18.43 6.67
CA SER A 155 6.02 18.47 5.40
C SER A 155 5.24 17.64 4.39
N LYS A 156 4.19 18.28 3.88
CA LYS A 156 3.24 17.68 2.94
C LYS A 156 3.15 18.61 1.73
N GLY A 157 2.99 18.02 0.55
CA GLY A 157 2.72 18.74 -0.68
C GLY A 157 1.48 19.62 -0.51
N LYS A 158 1.48 20.74 -1.21
CA LYS A 158 0.37 21.69 -1.22
C LYS A 158 -0.11 21.91 -2.65
N TYR A 159 -1.39 22.24 -2.79
CA TYR A 159 -1.99 22.69 -4.04
C TYR A 159 -2.93 23.85 -3.80
N VAL A 160 -3.27 24.56 -4.87
CA VAL A 160 -4.29 25.60 -4.87
C VAL A 160 -5.63 24.91 -5.14
N ASN A 161 -6.53 24.94 -4.17
CA ASN A 161 -7.87 24.35 -4.34
C ASN A 161 -8.76 25.26 -5.22
N GLU A 162 -9.98 24.80 -5.49
CA GLU A 162 -10.99 25.50 -6.30
C GLU A 162 -11.32 26.92 -5.80
N THR A 163 -11.02 27.25 -4.54
CA THR A 163 -11.25 28.59 -3.96
C THR A 163 -10.03 29.50 -4.04
N GLY A 164 -8.97 29.08 -4.75
CA GLY A 164 -7.72 29.82 -4.87
C GLY A 164 -6.85 29.76 -3.60
N ARG A 165 -7.18 28.89 -2.64
CA ARG A 165 -6.46 28.78 -1.37
C ARG A 165 -5.43 27.66 -1.43
N GLU A 166 -4.20 27.97 -1.03
CA GLU A 166 -3.18 26.95 -0.82
C GLU A 166 -3.56 26.06 0.37
N VAL A 167 -3.72 24.76 0.13
CA VAL A 167 -4.07 23.75 1.12
C VAL A 167 -3.17 22.52 0.98
N THR A 168 -3.08 21.72 2.04
CA THR A 168 -2.38 20.42 1.99
C THR A 168 -3.05 19.49 0.98
N TRP A 169 -2.25 18.79 0.19
CA TRP A 169 -2.69 17.77 -0.75
C TRP A 169 -3.32 16.59 0.00
N PRO A 170 -4.63 16.34 -0.11
CA PRO A 170 -5.27 15.17 0.49
C PRO A 170 -4.77 13.90 -0.19
N LEU A 171 -4.56 12.84 0.59
CA LEU A 171 -3.96 11.61 0.08
C LEU A 171 -4.78 10.98 -1.06
N TYR A 172 -6.12 11.05 -0.98
CA TYR A 172 -7.01 10.53 -2.03
C TYR A 172 -6.91 11.27 -3.37
N LEU A 173 -6.31 12.47 -3.42
CA LEU A 173 -6.04 13.16 -4.68
C LEU A 173 -4.68 12.75 -5.28
N SER A 174 -3.64 12.54 -4.47
CA SER A 174 -2.32 12.11 -4.97
C SER A 174 -2.25 10.61 -5.23
N SER A 175 -3.10 9.85 -4.55
CA SER A 175 -3.13 8.39 -4.53
C SER A 175 -4.58 7.91 -4.43
N PRO A 176 -5.34 7.86 -5.53
CA PRO A 176 -6.76 7.50 -5.50
C PRO A 176 -7.02 6.03 -5.12
N HIS A 177 -6.07 5.13 -5.38
CA HIS A 177 -6.18 3.70 -5.03
C HIS A 177 -5.58 3.43 -3.65
N GLN A 178 -6.45 3.43 -2.63
CA GLN A 178 -6.09 3.24 -1.23
C GLN A 178 -6.65 1.93 -0.70
N ILE A 179 -6.10 1.42 0.41
CA ILE A 179 -6.48 0.12 1.00
C ILE A 179 -8.00 -0.05 1.19
N GLY A 180 -8.71 1.01 1.60
CA GLY A 180 -10.17 0.99 1.72
C GLY A 180 -10.86 0.77 0.37
N HIS A 181 -10.50 1.56 -0.64
CA HIS A 181 -11.01 1.42 -2.01
C HIS A 181 -10.72 0.03 -2.60
N ILE A 182 -9.53 -0.52 -2.33
CA ILE A 182 -9.14 -1.86 -2.80
C ILE A 182 -10.01 -2.94 -2.17
N ALA A 183 -10.27 -2.87 -0.87
CA ALA A 183 -11.18 -3.80 -0.20
C ALA A 183 -12.62 -3.64 -0.71
N GLN A 184 -13.11 -2.41 -0.89
CA GLN A 184 -14.45 -2.14 -1.45
C GLN A 184 -14.60 -2.67 -2.88
N GLN A 185 -13.59 -2.52 -3.73
CA GLN A 185 -13.58 -3.05 -5.10
C GLN A 185 -13.78 -4.58 -5.12
N ALA A 186 -13.27 -5.28 -4.11
CA ALA A 186 -13.45 -6.72 -3.93
C ALA A 186 -14.76 -7.11 -3.21
N GLY A 187 -15.62 -6.14 -2.89
CA GLY A 187 -16.92 -6.40 -2.24
C GLY A 187 -16.87 -6.56 -0.72
N TYR A 188 -15.75 -6.22 -0.07
CA TYR A 188 -15.65 -6.28 1.39
C TYR A 188 -16.50 -5.18 2.04
N GLY A 189 -17.05 -5.46 3.22
CA GLY A 189 -17.42 -4.39 4.16
C GLY A 189 -16.16 -3.74 4.70
N THR A 190 -16.09 -2.41 4.79
CA THR A 190 -14.87 -1.73 5.23
C THR A 190 -15.10 -0.83 6.45
N TYR A 191 -14.24 -0.96 7.46
CA TYR A 191 -14.31 -0.18 8.70
C TYR A 191 -12.98 0.46 9.05
N TRP A 192 -12.98 1.74 9.41
CA TRP A 192 -11.79 2.45 9.88
C TRP A 192 -11.98 2.99 11.29
N ALA A 193 -11.12 2.56 12.21
CA ALA A 193 -11.17 2.99 13.61
C ALA A 193 -9.88 3.68 14.07
N GLY A 194 -9.98 4.63 14.99
CA GLY A 194 -8.86 5.25 15.67
C GLY A 194 -8.27 6.45 14.95
N LYS A 195 -6.93 6.56 14.97
CA LYS A 195 -6.18 7.75 14.57
C LYS A 195 -6.09 7.87 13.07
N THR A 196 -6.72 8.90 12.51
CA THR A 196 -6.63 9.09 11.07
C THR A 196 -5.27 9.65 10.66
N GLN A 197 -4.85 10.76 11.28
CA GLN A 197 -3.71 11.58 10.84
C GLN A 197 -3.81 12.03 9.36
N MET A 198 -5.02 11.97 8.81
CA MET A 198 -5.32 12.31 7.42
C MET A 198 -5.88 13.73 7.30
N ALA A 199 -5.63 14.35 6.15
CA ALA A 199 -6.13 15.69 5.83
C ALA A 199 -7.22 15.58 4.75
N GLY A 200 -8.26 16.38 4.88
CA GLY A 200 -9.40 16.41 3.96
C GLY A 200 -10.60 15.60 4.48
N ASP A 201 -11.56 15.40 3.59
CA ASP A 201 -12.77 14.61 3.84
C ASP A 201 -12.48 13.11 4.07
N LEU A 202 -12.89 12.58 5.23
CA LEU A 202 -12.68 11.20 5.64
C LEU A 202 -13.52 10.20 4.82
N ASN A 203 -14.64 10.62 4.23
CA ASN A 203 -15.49 9.76 3.39
C ASN A 203 -14.83 9.37 2.06
N ARG A 204 -13.75 10.05 1.67
CA ARG A 204 -13.03 9.82 0.41
C ARG A 204 -11.89 8.82 0.51
N PHE A 205 -11.78 8.09 1.62
CA PHE A 205 -10.72 7.10 1.86
C PHE A 205 -11.14 5.64 1.60
N GLY A 206 -12.39 5.41 1.19
CA GLY A 206 -12.89 4.10 0.80
C GLY A 206 -13.32 3.21 1.97
N PHE A 207 -13.91 3.80 3.00
CA PHE A 207 -14.43 3.07 4.17
C PHE A 207 -15.94 3.26 4.29
N ASP A 208 -16.68 2.17 4.48
CA ASP A 208 -18.14 2.19 4.61
C ASP A 208 -18.54 2.87 5.93
N GLN A 209 -17.84 2.58 7.01
CA GLN A 209 -18.08 3.10 8.36
C GLN A 209 -16.77 3.41 9.11
N GLY A 210 -16.86 4.16 10.21
CA GLY A 210 -15.71 4.37 11.08
C GLY A 210 -15.99 4.99 12.45
N CYS A 211 -15.01 4.92 13.34
CA CYS A 211 -15.01 5.47 14.69
C CYS A 211 -13.65 6.11 14.99
N PHE A 212 -13.59 7.43 15.20
CA PHE A 212 -12.33 8.17 15.29
C PHE A 212 -12.15 8.80 16.68
N THR A 213 -11.00 8.56 17.32
CA THR A 213 -10.69 9.03 18.71
C THR A 213 -9.28 9.68 18.88
N PRO A 214 -9.04 10.94 18.49
CA PRO A 214 -10.05 11.97 18.49
C PRO A 214 -10.91 11.86 17.25
N GLY A 215 -12.02 12.59 17.26
CA GLY A 215 -12.70 12.97 16.04
C GLY A 215 -11.75 13.55 14.99
N ASN A 216 -12.30 13.98 13.85
CA ASN A 216 -11.48 14.53 12.78
C ASN A 216 -10.49 15.58 13.33
N LEU A 217 -9.22 15.57 12.89
CA LEU A 217 -8.17 16.42 13.45
C LEU A 217 -8.46 17.93 13.31
N SER A 218 -9.41 18.30 12.45
CA SER A 218 -9.93 19.66 12.31
C SER A 218 -10.97 20.04 13.35
N ASP A 219 -11.58 19.06 14.01
CA ASP A 219 -12.71 19.25 14.92
C ASP A 219 -12.18 19.60 16.30
N THR A 220 -12.65 20.72 16.84
CA THR A 220 -12.24 21.19 18.17
C THR A 220 -13.42 21.29 19.14
N ASP A 221 -14.59 20.78 18.76
CA ASP A 221 -15.88 21.15 19.33
C ASP A 221 -16.73 19.97 19.84
N ASN A 222 -16.13 18.96 20.51
CA ASN A 222 -16.95 17.99 21.24
C ASN A 222 -17.91 18.71 22.20
N PRO A 223 -19.22 18.51 22.10
CA PRO A 223 -20.16 19.02 23.08
C PRO A 223 -20.21 18.18 24.35
N PHE A 224 -19.68 16.96 24.35
CA PHE A 224 -19.86 16.00 25.44
C PHE A 224 -18.72 15.95 26.46
N THR A 225 -17.53 16.46 26.13
CA THR A 225 -16.37 16.44 27.03
C THR A 225 -15.69 17.80 27.13
N ASP A 226 -15.21 18.10 28.33
CA ASP A 226 -14.31 19.21 28.66
C ASP A 226 -12.84 18.75 28.81
N PHE A 227 -12.53 17.47 28.58
CA PHE A 227 -11.17 16.94 28.47
C PHE A 227 -10.56 17.38 27.13
N LYS A 228 -10.33 18.67 26.96
CA LYS A 228 -9.75 19.28 25.75
C LYS A 228 -8.83 20.45 26.07
N LEU A 229 -7.76 20.58 25.30
CA LEU A 229 -6.91 21.76 25.36
C LEU A 229 -7.45 22.85 24.43
N VAL A 230 -7.60 24.08 24.96
CA VAL A 230 -8.13 25.25 24.25
C VAL A 230 -7.08 26.35 24.14
N ILE A 231 -7.06 27.05 23.01
CA ILE A 231 -6.17 28.18 22.79
C ILE A 231 -6.86 29.46 23.26
N ASP A 232 -6.36 30.05 24.33
CA ASP A 232 -6.74 31.37 24.82
C ASP A 232 -5.89 32.47 24.15
N LYS A 233 -6.55 33.57 23.77
CA LYS A 233 -5.94 34.74 23.11
C LYS A 233 -6.34 36.06 23.77
N SER A 234 -6.96 36.04 24.96
CA SER A 234 -7.52 37.25 25.60
C SER A 234 -6.50 38.38 25.77
N ASP A 235 -5.23 38.04 26.00
CA ASP A 235 -4.18 39.00 26.35
C ASP A 235 -3.21 39.28 25.19
N GLY A 236 -3.60 38.95 23.95
CA GLY A 236 -2.75 39.09 22.76
C GLY A 236 -1.68 38.01 22.60
N ASN A 237 -1.38 37.25 23.66
CA ASN A 237 -0.54 36.06 23.63
C ASN A 237 -1.38 34.79 23.47
N LYS A 238 -0.90 33.83 22.67
CA LYS A 238 -1.52 32.50 22.59
C LYS A 238 -1.08 31.67 23.80
N VAL A 239 -2.03 31.30 24.66
CA VAL A 239 -1.78 30.41 25.80
C VAL A 239 -2.64 29.15 25.60
N LEU A 240 -2.00 27.98 25.61
CA LEU A 240 -2.74 26.71 25.62
C LEU A 240 -3.20 26.43 27.06
N ARG A 241 -4.50 26.24 27.25
CA ARG A 241 -5.11 25.96 28.55
C ARG A 241 -5.80 24.62 28.52
N ASN A 242 -5.74 23.92 29.65
CA ASN A 242 -6.64 22.81 29.92
C ASN A 242 -8.05 23.38 30.16
N ALA A 243 -9.06 22.92 29.41
CA ALA A 243 -10.42 23.46 29.49
C ALA A 243 -11.15 23.08 30.78
N ASP A 244 -10.79 21.95 31.38
CA ASP A 244 -11.32 21.47 32.67
C ASP A 244 -10.74 22.29 33.84
N THR A 245 -9.41 22.49 33.91
CA THR A 245 -8.77 23.21 35.03
C THR A 245 -8.65 24.73 34.84
N GLY A 246 -8.74 25.20 33.58
CA GLY A 246 -8.39 26.57 33.18
C GLY A 246 -6.89 26.91 33.24
N GLN A 247 -6.04 25.98 33.69
CA GLN A 247 -4.61 26.23 33.89
C GLN A 247 -3.83 26.20 32.56
N PRO A 248 -2.77 27.02 32.43
CA PRO A 248 -1.88 26.95 31.29
C PRO A 248 -1.11 25.62 31.30
N VAL A 249 -0.90 25.04 30.12
CA VAL A 249 -0.12 23.82 29.94
C VAL A 249 0.95 24.01 28.88
N ASP A 250 2.11 23.39 29.08
CA ASP A 250 3.22 23.39 28.11
C ASP A 250 3.29 22.05 27.38
N THR A 251 2.31 21.83 26.50
CA THR A 251 2.23 20.65 25.62
C THR A 251 1.64 21.04 24.27
N TYR A 252 1.60 20.13 23.30
CA TYR A 252 0.86 20.34 22.07
C TYR A 252 -0.64 20.10 22.30
N GLN A 253 -1.48 20.67 21.45
CA GLN A 253 -2.93 20.53 21.58
C GLN A 253 -3.34 19.07 21.37
N GLN A 254 -3.89 18.48 22.44
CA GLN A 254 -4.44 17.13 22.46
C GLN A 254 -5.86 17.20 23.00
N HIS A 255 -6.69 16.28 22.53
CA HIS A 255 -8.03 16.09 23.07
C HIS A 255 -7.98 14.89 24.04
N GLY A 256 -9.04 14.66 24.80
CA GLY A 256 -9.23 13.43 25.55
C GLY A 256 -9.31 12.28 24.56
N TRP A 257 -8.19 11.61 24.30
CA TRP A 257 -8.15 10.43 23.41
C TRP A 257 -8.34 9.16 24.23
N TYR A 258 -7.74 9.15 25.41
CA TYR A 258 -7.73 7.99 26.30
C TYR A 258 -8.91 8.01 27.27
N TRP A 259 -9.14 9.13 27.96
CA TRP A 259 -10.18 9.25 28.98
C TRP A 259 -11.19 10.32 28.59
N TYR A 260 -12.46 10.05 28.89
CA TYR A 260 -13.62 10.88 28.55
C TYR A 260 -13.57 11.39 27.09
N PRO A 261 -13.57 10.44 26.12
CA PRO A 261 -12.93 10.64 24.83
C PRO A 261 -13.68 11.54 23.84
N HIS A 262 -12.94 12.08 22.88
CA HIS A 262 -13.46 12.84 21.74
C HIS A 262 -13.76 11.92 20.56
N VAL A 263 -15.00 11.42 20.40
CA VAL A 263 -15.29 10.37 19.41
C VAL A 263 -16.21 10.84 18.28
N ARG A 264 -15.79 10.65 17.02
CA ARG A 264 -16.65 10.81 15.83
C ARG A 264 -16.98 9.48 15.20
N LEU A 265 -18.25 9.25 14.89
CA LEU A 265 -18.71 8.11 14.10
C LEU A 265 -18.98 8.56 12.66
N MET A 266 -18.50 7.77 11.70
CA MET A 266 -18.70 7.96 10.26
C MET A 266 -19.70 6.94 9.74
N ASN A 267 -20.71 7.42 9.00
CA ASN A 267 -21.76 6.62 8.35
C ASN A 267 -22.47 5.64 9.30
N HIS A 268 -22.76 6.09 10.53
CA HIS A 268 -23.44 5.28 11.54
C HIS A 268 -24.92 5.68 11.64
N GLY A 269 -25.84 4.82 11.22
CA GLY A 269 -27.24 5.18 10.99
C GLY A 269 -27.40 6.09 9.76
N ASP A 270 -28.34 7.05 9.79
CA ASP A 270 -28.60 7.95 8.65
C ASP A 270 -27.70 9.21 8.64
N LYS A 271 -26.56 9.17 9.34
CA LYS A 271 -25.66 10.33 9.52
C LYS A 271 -24.28 10.05 8.97
N GLU A 272 -23.80 10.96 8.12
CA GLU A 272 -22.47 10.91 7.51
C GLU A 272 -21.34 11.04 8.56
N LEU A 273 -21.44 12.03 9.46
CA LEU A 273 -20.54 12.18 10.62
C LEU A 273 -21.34 12.66 11.84
N GLN A 274 -21.10 12.05 13.01
CA GLN A 274 -21.76 12.45 14.26
C GLN A 274 -20.86 12.28 15.48
N TRP A 275 -21.09 13.10 16.51
CA TRP A 275 -20.45 12.94 17.82
C TRP A 275 -21.04 11.75 18.57
N TRP A 276 -20.21 10.96 19.23
CA TRP A 276 -20.62 10.01 20.26
C TRP A 276 -20.29 10.57 21.66
N PRO A 277 -21.14 10.36 22.69
CA PRO A 277 -22.37 9.55 22.71
C PRO A 277 -23.57 10.20 21.97
N ASN A 278 -24.35 9.38 21.25
CA ASN A 278 -25.45 9.83 20.37
C ASN A 278 -26.81 9.17 20.65
N THR A 279 -26.87 8.25 21.62
CA THR A 279 -28.11 7.60 22.07
C THR A 279 -28.31 7.80 23.57
N ALA A 280 -29.55 7.70 24.07
CA ALA A 280 -29.84 7.82 25.50
C ALA A 280 -29.06 6.80 26.35
N ALA A 281 -28.84 5.58 25.84
CA ALA A 281 -28.03 4.57 26.50
C ALA A 281 -26.56 5.00 26.57
N SER A 282 -25.95 5.32 25.42
CA SER A 282 -24.56 5.79 25.38
C SER A 282 -24.33 7.06 26.21
N GLN A 283 -25.31 7.96 26.30
CA GLN A 283 -25.22 9.18 27.11
C GLN A 283 -25.29 8.89 28.61
N ALA A 284 -25.99 7.82 29.02
CA ALA A 284 -26.03 7.38 30.41
C ALA A 284 -24.73 6.67 30.82
N ASP A 285 -24.10 5.94 29.89
CA ASP A 285 -22.88 5.19 30.13
C ASP A 285 -21.59 6.02 29.95
N PHE A 286 -21.68 7.13 29.20
CA PHE A 286 -20.55 8.03 28.95
C PHE A 286 -20.18 8.87 30.18
N GLY A 287 -18.91 8.86 30.56
CA GLY A 287 -18.41 9.65 31.69
C GLY A 287 -16.89 9.51 31.88
N LEU A 288 -16.41 9.89 33.06
CA LEU A 288 -14.98 9.88 33.40
C LEU A 288 -14.32 8.49 33.25
N GLY A 289 -15.09 7.42 33.50
CA GLY A 289 -14.64 6.03 33.35
C GLY A 289 -14.59 5.54 31.90
N THR A 290 -15.07 6.31 30.93
CA THR A 290 -15.06 5.91 29.52
C THR A 290 -13.64 5.97 28.96
N TYR A 291 -13.18 4.85 28.43
CA TYR A 291 -11.87 4.69 27.83
C TYR A 291 -11.96 4.64 26.30
N GLY A 292 -11.34 5.59 25.60
CA GLY A 292 -11.45 5.76 24.14
C GLY A 292 -11.11 4.51 23.32
N PRO A 293 -9.99 3.81 23.60
CA PRO A 293 -9.65 2.57 22.91
C PRO A 293 -10.71 1.45 23.05
N ASP A 294 -11.51 1.44 24.12
CA ASP A 294 -12.61 0.48 24.27
C ASP A 294 -13.79 0.86 23.38
N VAL A 295 -14.13 2.15 23.32
CA VAL A 295 -15.17 2.67 22.42
C VAL A 295 -14.82 2.38 20.96
N GLU A 296 -13.55 2.51 20.56
CA GLU A 296 -13.10 2.10 19.22
C GLU A 296 -13.41 0.61 18.96
N LEU A 297 -13.11 -0.28 19.90
CA LEU A 297 -13.33 -1.73 19.75
C LEU A 297 -14.81 -2.11 19.74
N ASP A 298 -15.63 -1.49 20.59
CA ASP A 298 -17.06 -1.80 20.65
C ASP A 298 -17.73 -1.60 19.28
N PHE A 299 -17.45 -0.46 18.63
CA PHE A 299 -18.00 -0.21 17.29
C PHE A 299 -17.38 -1.08 16.19
N ILE A 300 -16.13 -1.52 16.34
CA ILE A 300 -15.52 -2.50 15.42
C ILE A 300 -16.24 -3.85 15.55
N PHE A 301 -16.51 -4.31 16.77
CA PHE A 301 -17.19 -5.58 17.02
C PHE A 301 -18.65 -5.53 16.56
N ASP A 302 -19.37 -4.44 16.81
CA ASP A 302 -20.71 -4.22 16.26
C ASP A 302 -20.71 -4.32 14.73
N PHE A 303 -19.71 -3.72 14.07
CA PHE A 303 -19.55 -3.82 12.62
C PHE A 303 -19.26 -5.27 12.19
N MET A 304 -18.34 -5.97 12.85
CA MET A 304 -18.01 -7.37 12.54
C MET A 304 -19.25 -8.26 12.65
N GLU A 305 -20.03 -8.12 13.72
CA GLU A 305 -21.28 -8.86 13.93
C GLU A 305 -22.29 -8.61 12.80
N GLN A 306 -22.44 -7.36 12.36
CA GLN A 306 -23.29 -7.01 11.22
C GLN A 306 -22.82 -7.65 9.91
N GLN A 307 -21.51 -7.66 9.63
CA GLN A 307 -20.97 -8.27 8.42
C GLN A 307 -21.13 -9.79 8.43
N VAL A 308 -20.88 -10.44 9.57
CA VAL A 308 -21.11 -11.89 9.74
C VAL A 308 -22.58 -12.24 9.57
N ALA A 309 -23.50 -11.47 10.17
CA ALA A 309 -24.93 -11.66 10.01
C ALA A 309 -25.40 -11.48 8.55
N ALA A 310 -24.69 -10.65 7.77
CA ALA A 310 -24.93 -10.42 6.36
C ALA A 310 -24.19 -11.39 5.42
N ASP A 311 -23.42 -12.35 5.95
CA ASP A 311 -22.54 -13.26 5.20
C ASP A 311 -21.61 -12.51 4.23
N LYS A 312 -21.07 -11.37 4.68
CA LYS A 312 -20.20 -10.49 3.89
C LYS A 312 -18.78 -10.48 4.46
N PRO A 313 -17.73 -10.70 3.65
CA PRO A 313 -16.35 -10.58 4.13
C PRO A 313 -16.05 -9.13 4.49
N PHE A 314 -15.15 -8.91 5.44
CA PHE A 314 -14.86 -7.57 5.94
C PHE A 314 -13.38 -7.26 6.11
N PHE A 315 -13.07 -5.97 6.00
CA PHE A 315 -11.75 -5.39 6.24
C PHE A 315 -11.85 -4.32 7.33
N VAL A 316 -11.20 -4.59 8.46
CA VAL A 316 -11.04 -3.64 9.56
C VAL A 316 -9.65 -3.04 9.50
N TYR A 317 -9.57 -1.72 9.39
CA TYR A 317 -8.34 -0.95 9.56
C TYR A 317 -8.40 -0.23 10.92
N HIS A 318 -7.81 -0.84 11.95
CA HIS A 318 -7.82 -0.31 13.31
C HIS A 318 -6.51 0.42 13.62
N THR A 319 -6.56 1.74 13.53
CA THR A 319 -5.44 2.65 13.77
C THR A 319 -5.35 3.14 15.21
N THR A 320 -5.30 2.24 16.18
CA THR A 320 -5.33 2.56 17.62
C THR A 320 -4.31 3.62 18.04
N HIS A 321 -4.72 4.49 18.97
CA HIS A 321 -3.88 5.54 19.55
C HIS A 321 -2.91 5.04 20.62
N LEU A 322 -3.12 3.81 21.12
CA LEU A 322 -2.29 3.21 22.15
C LEU A 322 -0.82 3.19 21.73
N GLY A 323 -0.02 3.96 22.47
CA GLY A 323 1.43 4.06 22.33
C GLY A 323 1.86 5.50 22.05
N HIS A 324 0.95 6.32 21.52
CA HIS A 324 1.21 7.72 21.26
C HIS A 324 1.22 8.56 22.54
N ASP A 325 2.05 9.60 22.52
CA ASP A 325 2.07 10.63 23.55
C ASP A 325 0.64 11.19 23.78
N GLY A 326 0.24 11.39 25.02
CA GLY A 326 -1.07 11.87 25.48
C GLY A 326 -0.92 12.78 26.68
N PHE A 327 -1.76 13.81 26.76
CA PHE A 327 -1.88 14.60 27.98
C PHE A 327 -2.60 13.76 29.03
N ASP A 328 -1.98 13.62 30.20
CA ASP A 328 -2.54 12.85 31.30
C ASP A 328 -3.57 13.71 32.04
N TRP A 329 -4.84 13.57 31.63
CA TRP A 329 -5.94 14.32 32.21
C TRP A 329 -6.22 13.95 33.67
N LEU A 330 -5.99 12.68 34.03
CA LEU A 330 -6.23 12.18 35.38
C LEU A 330 -5.13 12.66 36.33
N HIS A 331 -3.91 12.84 35.82
CA HIS A 331 -2.77 13.38 36.56
C HIS A 331 -2.03 14.44 35.74
N PRO A 332 -2.53 15.70 35.66
CA PRO A 332 -1.95 16.77 34.83
C PRO A 332 -0.49 17.12 35.18
N ASP A 333 -0.08 16.88 36.43
CA ASP A 333 1.30 17.10 36.90
C ASP A 333 2.23 15.91 36.58
N SER A 334 1.71 14.83 36.01
CA SER A 334 2.49 13.70 35.54
C SER A 334 3.49 14.18 34.49
N LYS A 335 4.76 13.79 34.68
CA LYS A 335 5.81 14.04 33.68
C LYS A 335 5.83 12.96 32.58
N SER A 336 4.97 11.94 32.68
CA SER A 336 4.82 10.91 31.66
C SER A 336 4.04 11.47 30.48
N SER A 337 4.36 10.97 29.28
CA SER A 337 3.57 11.24 28.08
C SER A 337 2.62 10.10 27.74
N TRP A 338 2.54 9.05 28.56
CA TRP A 338 1.64 7.91 28.34
C TRP A 338 0.72 7.79 29.54
N PRO A 339 -0.51 8.34 29.47
CA PRO A 339 -1.48 8.28 30.56
C PRO A 339 -1.77 6.84 31.00
N GLY A 340 -2.25 6.65 32.22
CA GLY A 340 -2.65 5.31 32.68
C GLY A 340 -3.78 4.70 31.83
N THR A 341 -3.81 3.38 31.78
CA THR A 341 -4.85 2.56 31.11
C THR A 341 -5.73 1.87 32.16
N PRO A 342 -6.93 1.35 31.83
CA PRO A 342 -7.62 0.43 32.74
C PRO A 342 -6.72 -0.75 33.13
N VAL A 343 -6.75 -1.16 34.39
CA VAL A 343 -5.91 -2.28 34.87
C VAL A 343 -6.38 -3.59 34.23
N VAL A 344 -5.48 -4.24 33.48
CA VAL A 344 -5.67 -5.57 32.91
C VAL A 344 -4.71 -6.57 33.54
N LYS A 345 -5.18 -7.80 33.77
CA LYS A 345 -4.38 -8.89 34.31
C LYS A 345 -4.62 -10.18 33.53
N TRP A 346 -3.54 -10.79 33.07
CA TRP A 346 -3.56 -12.15 32.53
C TRP A 346 -3.59 -13.18 33.68
N ASP A 347 -4.53 -14.13 33.65
CA ASP A 347 -4.62 -15.20 34.66
C ASP A 347 -3.94 -16.52 34.25
N GLY A 348 -3.43 -16.59 33.02
CA GLY A 348 -2.87 -17.80 32.41
C GLY A 348 -3.65 -18.27 31.19
N GLU A 349 -4.93 -17.88 31.08
CA GLU A 349 -5.85 -18.33 30.03
C GLU A 349 -6.62 -17.17 29.39
N LYS A 350 -6.98 -16.16 30.19
CA LYS A 350 -7.74 -15.00 29.76
C LYS A 350 -7.30 -13.73 30.48
N TYR A 351 -7.73 -12.60 29.92
CA TYR A 351 -7.59 -11.32 30.59
C TYR A 351 -8.77 -11.03 31.51
N ILE A 352 -8.45 -10.45 32.66
CA ILE A 352 -9.40 -9.84 33.57
C ILE A 352 -9.13 -8.33 33.55
N ARG A 353 -10.10 -7.56 33.07
CA ARG A 353 -10.08 -6.10 33.09
C ARG A 353 -10.78 -5.59 34.35
N THR A 354 -10.18 -4.60 35.00
CA THR A 354 -10.79 -3.86 36.11
C THR A 354 -11.53 -2.68 35.54
N GLU A 355 -12.83 -2.59 35.82
CA GLU A 355 -13.62 -1.43 35.39
C GLU A 355 -13.12 -0.14 36.02
N PRO A 356 -12.84 0.90 35.21
CA PRO A 356 -12.42 2.20 35.69
C PRO A 356 -13.46 2.81 36.63
N ARG A 357 -13.02 3.19 37.82
CA ARG A 357 -13.79 3.98 38.77
C ARG A 357 -13.04 5.27 39.02
N ILE A 358 -13.42 6.31 38.30
CA ILE A 358 -12.80 7.63 38.38
C ILE A 358 -13.80 8.59 38.99
N SER A 359 -13.37 9.34 40.00
CA SER A 359 -14.15 10.39 40.65
C SER A 359 -13.32 11.66 40.80
N GLY A 360 -13.98 12.80 40.95
CA GLY A 360 -13.30 14.09 41.03
C GLY A 360 -13.59 14.94 39.80
N ASP A 361 -12.99 16.13 39.77
CA ASP A 361 -13.25 17.16 38.76
C ASP A 361 -12.15 18.23 38.79
N ALA A 362 -12.06 19.08 37.77
CA ALA A 362 -11.14 20.21 37.69
C ALA A 362 -9.67 19.82 37.97
N GLY A 363 -9.19 18.77 37.32
CA GLY A 363 -7.82 18.26 37.40
C GLY A 363 -7.46 17.53 38.70
N ASN A 364 -8.42 17.33 39.61
CA ASN A 364 -8.24 16.56 40.84
C ASN A 364 -9.06 15.27 40.78
N TYR A 365 -8.47 14.22 40.22
CA TYR A 365 -9.12 12.93 40.03
C TYR A 365 -8.54 11.84 40.94
N ASP A 366 -9.42 11.02 41.49
CA ASP A 366 -9.10 9.77 42.17
C ASP A 366 -9.51 8.60 41.28
N THR A 367 -8.53 7.78 40.89
CA THR A 367 -8.72 6.61 40.03
C THR A 367 -9.11 5.35 40.80
N HIS A 368 -9.17 5.41 42.14
CA HIS A 368 -9.50 4.30 43.03
C HIS A 368 -8.65 3.03 42.78
N GLY A 369 -7.42 3.20 42.28
CA GLY A 369 -6.51 2.11 41.92
C GLY A 369 -6.97 1.26 40.72
N THR A 370 -7.92 1.77 39.92
CA THR A 370 -8.46 1.06 38.74
C THR A 370 -7.76 1.41 37.43
N VAL A 371 -6.88 2.41 37.47
CA VAL A 371 -6.05 2.87 36.34
C VAL A 371 -4.59 2.55 36.66
N THR A 372 -3.84 2.07 35.66
CA THR A 372 -2.42 1.74 35.80
C THR A 372 -1.58 2.99 36.03
N GLU A 373 -0.35 2.79 36.51
CA GLU A 373 0.67 3.83 36.40
C GLU A 373 0.91 4.22 34.92
N PRO A 374 1.31 5.47 34.65
CA PRO A 374 1.70 5.93 33.32
C PRO A 374 2.88 5.15 32.74
N GLY A 375 2.90 4.93 31.42
CA GLY A 375 4.04 4.35 30.69
C GLY A 375 3.67 3.61 29.41
N VAL A 376 4.59 3.54 28.45
CA VAL A 376 4.32 2.82 27.19
C VAL A 376 4.08 1.31 27.40
N TYR A 377 4.70 0.70 28.41
CA TYR A 377 4.51 -0.72 28.71
C TYR A 377 3.07 -1.04 29.12
N SER A 378 2.36 -0.13 29.80
CA SER A 378 0.95 -0.34 30.15
C SER A 378 0.06 -0.23 28.92
N HIS A 379 0.36 0.69 27.99
CA HIS A 379 -0.31 0.76 26.68
C HIS A 379 -0.09 -0.52 25.86
N ILE A 380 1.11 -1.10 25.86
CA ILE A 380 1.42 -2.35 25.15
C ILE A 380 0.70 -3.54 25.80
N ASN A 381 0.64 -3.60 27.14
CA ASN A 381 -0.18 -4.60 27.84
C ASN A 381 -1.66 -4.47 27.45
N TYR A 382 -2.14 -3.24 27.24
CA TYR A 382 -3.51 -3.00 26.80
C TYR A 382 -3.72 -3.38 25.33
N LEU A 383 -2.73 -3.17 24.45
CA LEU A 383 -2.74 -3.68 23.08
C LEU A 383 -2.82 -5.22 23.04
N ASP A 384 -2.11 -5.91 23.94
CA ASP A 384 -2.22 -7.36 24.07
C ASP A 384 -3.62 -7.79 24.51
N TYR A 385 -4.21 -7.04 25.45
CA TYR A 385 -5.60 -7.22 25.85
C TYR A 385 -6.59 -6.99 24.69
N GLN A 386 -6.38 -5.96 23.86
CA GLN A 386 -7.19 -5.74 22.66
C GLN A 386 -7.03 -6.88 21.66
N ALA A 387 -5.81 -7.39 21.46
CA ALA A 387 -5.58 -8.56 20.63
C ALA A 387 -6.33 -9.79 21.18
N TRP A 388 -6.35 -9.99 22.50
CA TRP A 388 -7.17 -11.02 23.14
C TRP A 388 -8.67 -10.84 22.86
N LEU A 389 -9.21 -9.62 23.01
CA LEU A 389 -10.61 -9.32 22.70
C LEU A 389 -10.97 -9.63 21.24
N TYR A 390 -10.07 -9.31 20.29
CA TYR A 390 -10.26 -9.72 18.89
C TYR A 390 -10.33 -11.24 18.76
N GLN A 391 -9.37 -11.98 19.34
CA GLN A 391 -9.38 -13.45 19.25
C GLN A 391 -10.63 -14.06 19.90
N ASP A 392 -11.06 -13.52 21.05
CA ASP A 392 -12.27 -13.98 21.74
C ASP A 392 -13.53 -13.72 20.89
N LYS A 393 -13.66 -12.51 20.32
CA LYS A 393 -14.77 -12.18 19.42
C LYS A 393 -14.77 -13.03 18.15
N LEU A 394 -13.61 -13.31 17.56
CA LEU A 394 -13.50 -14.20 16.39
C LEU A 394 -13.95 -15.63 16.69
N ASN A 395 -13.63 -16.13 17.89
CA ASN A 395 -14.09 -17.44 18.36
C ASN A 395 -15.59 -17.44 18.66
N GLU A 396 -16.11 -16.40 19.31
CA GLU A 396 -17.54 -16.20 19.57
C GLU A 396 -18.35 -16.22 18.26
N LEU A 397 -17.87 -15.52 17.23
CA LEU A 397 -18.51 -15.44 15.92
C LEU A 397 -18.28 -16.70 15.06
N GLY A 398 -17.38 -17.61 15.47
CA GLY A 398 -17.06 -18.83 14.72
C GLY A 398 -16.33 -18.59 13.40
N ILE A 399 -15.58 -17.48 13.29
CA ILE A 399 -14.88 -17.05 12.05
C ILE A 399 -13.35 -17.00 12.20
N ALA A 400 -12.80 -17.46 13.32
CA ALA A 400 -11.36 -17.48 13.57
C ALA A 400 -10.58 -18.19 12.45
N ASP A 401 -11.08 -19.36 11.99
CA ASP A 401 -10.45 -20.16 10.92
C ASP A 401 -10.59 -19.55 9.51
N ASN A 402 -11.26 -18.40 9.36
CA ASN A 402 -11.40 -17.65 8.11
C ASN A 402 -11.01 -16.16 8.27
N THR A 403 -10.15 -15.84 9.26
CA THR A 403 -9.74 -14.45 9.50
C THR A 403 -8.23 -14.29 9.54
N ILE A 404 -7.73 -13.30 8.81
CA ILE A 404 -6.35 -12.84 8.83
C ILE A 404 -6.23 -11.71 9.84
N PHE A 405 -5.42 -11.90 10.88
CA PHE A 405 -5.10 -10.90 11.89
C PHE A 405 -3.66 -10.40 11.71
N ILE A 406 -3.50 -9.09 11.55
CA ILE A 406 -2.22 -8.43 11.36
C ILE A 406 -2.05 -7.37 12.43
N PHE A 407 -0.93 -7.40 13.14
CA PHE A 407 -0.52 -6.36 14.09
C PHE A 407 0.80 -5.72 13.66
N CYS A 408 0.82 -4.39 13.52
CA CYS A 408 2.04 -3.62 13.28
C CYS A 408 1.92 -2.20 13.86
N ALA A 409 2.95 -1.35 13.67
CA ALA A 409 2.93 0.03 14.16
C ALA A 409 3.48 1.05 13.14
N ASP A 410 3.10 2.32 13.29
CA ASP A 410 3.38 3.36 12.29
C ASP A 410 4.78 3.98 12.38
N ASN A 411 5.42 4.00 13.55
CA ASN A 411 6.81 4.44 13.71
C ASN A 411 7.32 4.09 15.10
N GLY A 412 8.59 4.42 15.36
CA GLY A 412 9.22 4.15 16.65
C GLY A 412 8.65 4.96 17.82
N THR A 413 8.93 4.46 19.03
CA THR A 413 8.39 4.96 20.30
C THR A 413 8.74 6.41 20.61
N GLY A 414 7.81 7.15 21.20
CA GLY A 414 8.03 8.50 21.73
C GLY A 414 9.23 8.57 22.68
N GLY A 415 10.12 9.55 22.50
CA GLY A 415 11.33 9.70 23.31
C GLY A 415 12.50 8.76 22.96
N TYR A 416 12.30 7.77 22.09
CA TYR A 416 13.35 6.89 21.57
C TYR A 416 13.53 7.01 20.05
N GLY A 417 12.48 6.67 19.30
CA GLY A 417 12.54 6.45 17.86
C GLY A 417 11.69 7.40 17.04
N LYS A 418 10.59 7.92 17.60
CA LYS A 418 9.71 8.85 16.91
C LYS A 418 10.50 10.02 16.32
N ASN A 419 10.26 10.30 15.05
CA ASN A 419 10.90 11.39 14.30
C ASN A 419 12.42 11.23 14.09
N SER A 420 12.99 10.06 14.39
CA SER A 420 14.43 9.80 14.31
C SER A 420 14.79 9.03 13.04
N THR A 421 15.72 9.60 12.27
CA THR A 421 16.35 8.94 11.13
C THR A 421 17.72 8.34 11.47
N ASP A 422 18.06 8.28 12.76
CA ASP A 422 19.27 7.64 13.27
C ASP A 422 19.13 6.13 13.19
N ARG A 423 19.97 5.50 12.34
CA ARG A 423 19.92 4.06 12.06
C ARG A 423 18.49 3.63 11.69
N GLN A 424 17.90 2.70 12.45
CA GLN A 424 16.52 2.25 12.29
C GLN A 424 15.60 2.60 13.47
N LYS A 425 15.99 3.54 14.35
CA LYS A 425 15.24 3.86 15.58
C LYS A 425 13.78 4.21 15.30
N GLY A 426 13.56 5.03 14.27
CA GLY A 426 12.22 5.49 13.90
C GLY A 426 11.47 4.56 12.96
N THR A 427 12.17 3.74 12.17
CA THR A 427 11.56 2.92 11.12
C THR A 427 11.24 1.50 11.59
N HIS A 428 12.01 0.90 12.51
CA HIS A 428 11.84 -0.50 12.91
C HIS A 428 10.65 -0.68 13.87
N VAL A 429 9.57 -1.25 13.33
CA VAL A 429 8.26 -1.44 13.98
C VAL A 429 7.95 -2.94 14.07
N PRO A 430 7.09 -3.37 15.01
CA PRO A 430 6.65 -4.75 15.06
C PRO A 430 5.81 -5.12 13.83
N LEU A 431 5.84 -6.39 13.45
CA LEU A 431 4.92 -6.97 12.47
C LEU A 431 4.66 -8.45 12.82
N ILE A 432 3.43 -8.73 13.22
CA ILE A 432 2.91 -10.07 13.54
C ILE A 432 1.75 -10.37 12.58
N VAL A 433 1.73 -11.56 12.02
CA VAL A 433 0.67 -12.06 11.15
C VAL A 433 0.21 -13.42 11.66
N SER A 434 -1.06 -13.52 12.00
CA SER A 434 -1.74 -14.78 12.31
C SER A 434 -2.85 -14.98 11.30
N ALA A 435 -2.81 -16.08 10.56
CA ALA A 435 -3.79 -16.38 9.52
C ALA A 435 -3.92 -17.88 9.31
N PRO A 436 -5.12 -18.37 8.95
CA PRO A 436 -5.30 -19.74 8.51
C PRO A 436 -4.51 -19.98 7.22
N GLY A 437 -3.89 -21.15 7.09
CA GLY A 437 -3.18 -21.56 5.87
C GLY A 437 -1.81 -20.92 5.65
N LEU A 438 -1.24 -20.21 6.63
CA LEU A 438 0.15 -19.75 6.56
C LEU A 438 1.11 -20.92 6.31
N THR A 439 2.09 -20.68 5.45
CA THR A 439 3.21 -21.62 5.22
C THR A 439 4.42 -21.31 6.11
N LYS A 440 4.38 -20.15 6.79
CA LYS A 440 5.43 -19.63 7.66
C LYS A 440 4.98 -19.69 9.11
N GLN A 441 5.92 -19.95 10.01
CA GLN A 441 5.67 -19.99 11.45
C GLN A 441 6.85 -19.41 12.23
N GLY A 442 6.57 -18.66 13.30
CA GLY A 442 7.59 -18.04 14.15
C GLY A 442 8.36 -16.91 13.46
N GLU A 443 9.60 -16.67 13.91
CA GLU A 443 10.48 -15.61 13.38
C GLU A 443 10.76 -15.81 11.89
N GLN A 444 10.52 -14.77 11.10
CA GLN A 444 10.92 -14.70 9.69
C GLN A 444 11.99 -13.62 9.50
N ASP A 445 13.19 -14.03 9.09
CA ASP A 445 14.30 -13.13 8.76
C ASP A 445 14.20 -12.65 7.30
N VAL A 446 13.16 -11.88 7.04
CA VAL A 446 12.95 -11.17 5.76
C VAL A 446 12.74 -9.69 6.02
N LEU A 447 12.96 -8.89 4.98
CA LEU A 447 12.69 -7.46 5.00
C LEU A 447 11.24 -7.20 4.60
N VAL A 448 10.50 -6.37 5.34
CA VAL A 448 9.14 -5.93 4.98
C VAL A 448 9.01 -4.41 5.16
N ASN A 449 8.24 -3.75 4.29
CA ASN A 449 7.96 -2.31 4.39
C ASN A 449 6.45 -2.06 4.53
N MET A 450 6.03 -1.01 5.23
CA MET A 450 4.59 -0.69 5.34
C MET A 450 3.94 -0.39 3.97
N SER A 451 4.71 -0.04 2.93
CA SER A 451 4.19 0.06 1.56
C SER A 451 3.69 -1.28 0.99
N ASP A 452 4.11 -2.40 1.56
CA ASP A 452 3.78 -3.75 1.07
C ASP A 452 2.31 -4.13 1.30
N PHE A 453 1.60 -3.43 2.19
CA PHE A 453 0.24 -3.80 2.56
C PHE A 453 -0.81 -3.50 1.49
N LEU A 454 -0.72 -2.40 0.73
CA LEU A 454 -1.67 -2.16 -0.36
C LEU A 454 -1.69 -3.32 -1.38
N PRO A 455 -0.55 -3.74 -1.98
CA PRO A 455 -0.55 -4.87 -2.91
C PRO A 455 -0.84 -6.21 -2.21
N THR A 456 -0.48 -6.37 -0.93
CA THR A 456 -0.85 -7.58 -0.17
C THR A 456 -2.36 -7.69 0.00
N ILE A 457 -3.04 -6.61 0.40
CA ILE A 457 -4.50 -6.57 0.55
C ILE A 457 -5.16 -6.77 -0.82
N ALA A 458 -4.66 -6.13 -1.88
CA ALA A 458 -5.17 -6.35 -3.23
C ALA A 458 -5.13 -7.82 -3.64
N GLU A 459 -4.01 -8.51 -3.41
CA GLU A 459 -3.87 -9.93 -3.73
C GLU A 459 -4.74 -10.83 -2.84
N LEU A 460 -4.83 -10.55 -1.53
CA LEU A 460 -5.68 -11.30 -0.59
C LEU A 460 -7.18 -11.19 -0.94
N THR A 461 -7.62 -10.03 -1.40
CA THR A 461 -9.03 -9.78 -1.75
C THR A 461 -9.34 -10.11 -3.21
N GLY A 462 -8.32 -10.35 -4.04
CA GLY A 462 -8.47 -10.53 -5.49
C GLY A 462 -8.75 -9.23 -6.27
N ALA A 463 -8.59 -8.06 -5.63
CA ALA A 463 -8.70 -6.78 -6.31
C ALA A 463 -7.50 -6.49 -7.20
N GLU A 464 -7.74 -5.86 -8.35
CA GLU A 464 -6.67 -5.45 -9.27
C GLU A 464 -6.25 -4.00 -9.03
N LEU A 465 -4.94 -3.79 -8.96
CA LEU A 465 -4.34 -2.45 -8.99
C LEU A 465 -4.08 -2.04 -10.45
N PRO A 466 -4.40 -0.80 -10.87
CA PRO A 466 -4.13 -0.34 -12.22
C PRO A 466 -2.65 -0.44 -12.57
N ALA A 467 -2.33 -0.95 -13.75
CA ALA A 467 -0.94 -1.18 -14.17
C ALA A 467 -0.08 0.10 -14.20
N GLU A 468 -0.70 1.26 -14.41
CA GLU A 468 -0.02 2.56 -14.36
C GLU A 468 0.15 3.15 -12.96
N TYR A 469 -0.53 2.58 -11.95
CA TYR A 469 -0.41 3.04 -10.58
C TYR A 469 0.92 2.55 -10.03
N GLU A 470 1.93 3.43 -9.99
CA GLU A 470 3.22 3.08 -9.40
C GLU A 470 3.01 2.65 -7.94
N VAL A 471 3.30 1.40 -7.64
CA VAL A 471 3.33 0.85 -6.28
C VAL A 471 4.78 0.61 -5.92
N ASN A 472 5.21 1.05 -4.74
CA ASN A 472 6.56 0.84 -4.23
C ASN A 472 6.65 -0.36 -3.26
N GLY A 473 5.50 -0.88 -2.82
CA GLY A 473 5.41 -2.13 -2.08
C GLY A 473 5.44 -3.38 -2.96
N GLU A 474 5.78 -4.50 -2.34
CA GLU A 474 5.67 -5.84 -2.91
C GLU A 474 4.65 -6.64 -2.08
N SER A 475 3.78 -7.42 -2.72
CA SER A 475 2.82 -8.25 -1.99
C SER A 475 3.53 -9.33 -1.16
N LEU A 476 3.11 -9.48 0.10
CA LEU A 476 3.58 -10.52 1.02
C LEU A 476 2.94 -11.88 0.76
N VAL A 477 1.87 -11.97 -0.03
CA VAL A 477 1.12 -13.22 -0.21
C VAL A 477 2.01 -14.36 -0.75
N PRO A 478 2.85 -14.17 -1.77
CA PRO A 478 3.75 -15.22 -2.25
C PRO A 478 4.74 -15.73 -1.19
N PHE A 479 5.11 -14.87 -0.23
CA PHE A 479 5.96 -15.24 0.89
C PHE A 479 5.17 -15.93 2.00
N LEU A 480 4.04 -15.37 2.43
CA LEU A 480 3.28 -15.87 3.59
C LEU A 480 2.54 -17.18 3.29
N PHE A 481 1.95 -17.30 2.09
CA PHE A 481 1.09 -18.41 1.70
C PHE A 481 1.68 -19.29 0.59
N GLY A 482 2.80 -18.88 0.00
CA GLY A 482 3.50 -19.61 -1.07
C GLY A 482 4.83 -20.24 -0.63
N ASP A 483 5.64 -20.62 -1.62
CA ASP A 483 6.96 -21.25 -1.41
C ASP A 483 8.13 -20.25 -1.51
N ARG A 484 7.85 -18.95 -1.75
CA ARG A 484 8.87 -17.91 -1.86
C ARG A 484 9.66 -17.82 -0.54
N GLN A 485 10.99 -17.83 -0.65
CA GLN A 485 11.88 -17.82 0.52
C GLN A 485 12.28 -16.41 0.97
N GLN A 486 12.27 -15.46 0.05
CA GLN A 486 12.68 -14.07 0.27
C GLN A 486 11.55 -13.14 -0.15
N HIS A 487 11.28 -12.09 0.64
CA HIS A 487 10.28 -11.10 0.28
C HIS A 487 10.89 -10.03 -0.65
N ARG A 488 11.61 -9.06 -0.10
CA ARG A 488 12.22 -7.95 -0.86
C ARG A 488 13.70 -7.75 -0.50
N GLN A 489 14.44 -7.10 -1.39
CA GLN A 489 15.89 -6.94 -1.27
C GLN A 489 16.33 -5.74 -0.42
N TRP A 490 15.47 -4.73 -0.29
CA TRP A 490 15.81 -3.48 0.42
C TRP A 490 14.59 -2.82 1.02
N LEU A 491 14.81 -2.03 2.08
CA LEU A 491 13.80 -1.21 2.73
C LEU A 491 14.15 0.26 2.60
N TYR A 492 13.11 1.10 2.53
CA TYR A 492 13.24 2.53 2.45
C TYR A 492 12.36 3.21 3.49
N GLY A 493 12.91 4.23 4.14
CA GLY A 493 12.23 5.13 5.05
C GLY A 493 12.72 6.55 4.82
N TYR A 494 11.96 7.54 5.27
CA TYR A 494 12.27 8.93 4.98
C TYR A 494 11.64 9.87 5.98
N LYS A 495 12.20 11.08 6.05
CA LYS A 495 11.63 12.23 6.74
C LYS A 495 12.11 13.50 6.08
N ASP A 496 11.18 14.33 5.60
CA ASP A 496 11.56 15.52 4.82
C ASP A 496 12.49 15.13 3.66
N ALA A 497 13.69 15.69 3.61
CA ALA A 497 14.72 15.35 2.62
C ALA A 497 15.65 14.20 3.08
N GLU A 498 15.53 13.73 4.32
CA GLU A 498 16.36 12.65 4.85
C GLU A 498 15.83 11.31 4.32
N GLN A 499 16.76 10.48 3.83
CA GLN A 499 16.49 9.19 3.23
C GLN A 499 17.27 8.11 3.96
N ILE A 500 16.56 7.07 4.40
CA ILE A 500 17.09 5.89 5.09
C ILE A 500 16.87 4.70 4.17
N ILE A 501 17.90 3.90 3.92
CA ILE A 501 17.79 2.71 3.09
C ILE A 501 18.63 1.58 3.68
N ARG A 502 18.13 0.35 3.67
CA ARG A 502 18.89 -0.84 4.07
C ARG A 502 18.66 -2.02 3.15
N GLY A 503 19.67 -2.87 3.04
CA GLY A 503 19.53 -4.25 2.59
C GLY A 503 19.65 -5.20 3.78
N THR A 504 20.26 -6.37 3.54
CA THR A 504 20.49 -7.38 4.58
C THR A 504 21.89 -7.28 5.20
N LYS A 505 22.84 -6.58 4.58
CA LYS A 505 24.22 -6.42 5.07
C LYS A 505 24.56 -4.99 5.48
N VAL A 506 24.07 -3.99 4.74
CA VAL A 506 24.37 -2.57 5.01
C VAL A 506 23.12 -1.70 5.07
N MET A 507 23.21 -0.66 5.89
CA MET A 507 22.20 0.39 6.00
C MET A 507 22.86 1.76 5.91
N ARG A 508 22.27 2.66 5.12
CA ARG A 508 22.54 4.10 5.18
C ARG A 508 21.43 4.78 5.96
N ASP A 509 21.79 5.48 7.03
CA ASP A 509 20.83 6.24 7.82
C ASP A 509 20.51 7.61 7.19
N GLY A 510 19.54 8.33 7.77
CA GLY A 510 19.11 9.63 7.23
C GLY A 510 20.16 10.73 7.35
N ARG A 511 21.20 10.51 8.16
CA ARG A 511 22.33 11.42 8.36
C ARG A 511 23.51 11.07 7.44
N GLY A 512 23.34 10.08 6.57
CA GLY A 512 24.32 9.65 5.59
C GLY A 512 25.43 8.75 6.13
N LYS A 513 25.29 8.25 7.36
CA LYS A 513 26.21 7.27 7.94
C LYS A 513 25.85 5.87 7.49
N TRP A 514 26.86 5.00 7.42
CA TRP A 514 26.70 3.60 7.03
C TRP A 514 26.94 2.67 8.20
N TRP A 515 26.15 1.61 8.24
CA TRP A 515 26.09 0.65 9.34
C TRP A 515 26.11 -0.77 8.79
N ASP A 516 26.86 -1.65 9.44
CA ASP A 516 26.79 -3.09 9.23
C ASP A 516 25.56 -3.63 9.97
N VAL A 517 24.63 -4.20 9.22
CA VAL A 517 23.35 -4.73 9.72
C VAL A 517 23.21 -6.23 9.47
N GLU A 518 24.29 -6.91 9.09
CA GLU A 518 24.28 -8.36 8.88
C GLU A 518 23.93 -9.12 10.17
N GLN A 519 24.30 -8.56 11.32
CA GLN A 519 23.94 -9.08 12.64
C GLN A 519 23.03 -8.12 13.39
N THR A 520 21.98 -8.66 14.01
CA THR A 520 21.06 -7.88 14.85
C THR A 520 21.61 -7.82 16.28
N PRO A 521 21.93 -6.62 16.82
CA PRO A 521 22.39 -6.47 18.19
C PRO A 521 21.24 -6.67 19.20
N ASP A 522 21.56 -7.01 20.45
CA ASP A 522 20.57 -7.28 21.51
C ASP A 522 19.68 -6.08 21.86
N ASP A 523 20.06 -4.85 21.52
CA ASP A 523 19.24 -3.63 21.69
C ASP A 523 18.55 -3.19 20.39
N LEU A 524 18.68 -4.00 19.34
CA LEU A 524 18.17 -3.82 17.98
C LEU A 524 18.70 -2.58 17.24
N ILE A 525 19.69 -1.86 17.79
CA ILE A 525 20.13 -0.58 17.22
C ILE A 525 21.63 -0.30 17.27
N SER A 526 22.41 -0.94 18.14
CA SER A 526 23.86 -0.72 18.29
C SER A 526 24.70 -1.38 17.19
N PHE A 527 24.32 -1.16 15.94
CA PHE A 527 25.04 -1.63 14.76
C PHE A 527 26.46 -1.00 14.68
N PRO A 528 27.48 -1.75 14.25
CA PRO A 528 28.81 -1.21 13.95
C PRO A 528 28.75 -0.18 12.82
N GLN A 529 29.39 0.98 13.00
CA GLN A 529 29.50 1.99 11.93
C GLN A 529 30.59 1.56 10.93
N ILE A 530 30.28 1.65 9.62
CA ILE A 530 31.25 1.41 8.55
C ILE A 530 31.86 2.76 8.15
N GLU A 531 33.09 3.02 8.57
CA GLU A 531 33.86 4.22 8.20
C GLU A 531 34.88 3.94 7.09
N ASP A 532 35.42 2.72 7.04
CA ASP A 532 36.38 2.27 6.04
C ASP A 532 35.84 1.08 5.24
N TRP A 533 35.41 1.33 4.01
CA TRP A 533 34.84 0.33 3.10
C TRP A 533 35.85 -0.72 2.62
N THR A 534 37.15 -0.53 2.85
CA THR A 534 38.18 -1.53 2.53
C THR A 534 38.20 -2.68 3.54
N THR A 535 37.63 -2.46 4.73
CA THR A 535 37.61 -3.44 5.83
C THR A 535 36.44 -4.43 5.77
N VAL A 536 35.39 -4.12 5.00
CA VAL A 536 34.21 -4.97 4.84
C VAL A 536 34.32 -5.92 3.63
N SER A 537 33.43 -6.92 3.54
CA SER A 537 33.45 -7.88 2.43
C SER A 537 33.05 -7.26 1.08
N ALA A 538 33.34 -7.97 -0.02
CA ALA A 538 32.91 -7.54 -1.35
C ALA A 538 31.37 -7.47 -1.49
N GLU A 539 30.65 -8.33 -0.77
CA GLU A 539 29.18 -8.35 -0.76
C GLU A 539 28.61 -7.10 -0.09
N HIS A 540 29.21 -6.62 1.01
CA HIS A 540 28.80 -5.37 1.67
C HIS A 540 28.94 -4.16 0.73
N ARG A 541 30.07 -4.08 0.00
CA ARG A 541 30.28 -3.03 -1.01
C ARG A 541 29.30 -3.14 -2.18
N ALA A 542 29.04 -4.36 -2.67
CA ALA A 542 28.10 -4.58 -3.75
C ALA A 542 26.66 -4.20 -3.36
N GLU A 543 26.23 -4.50 -2.13
CA GLU A 543 24.92 -4.07 -1.63
C GLU A 543 24.87 -2.54 -1.48
N ARG A 544 25.90 -1.91 -0.89
CA ARG A 544 26.01 -0.44 -0.82
C ARG A 544 25.81 0.21 -2.18
N ASP A 545 26.49 -0.29 -3.21
CA ASP A 545 26.43 0.29 -4.55
C ASP A 545 25.03 0.14 -5.16
N LYS A 546 24.35 -0.99 -4.94
CA LYS A 546 22.93 -1.18 -5.31
C LYS A 546 22.02 -0.18 -4.61
N LEU A 547 22.18 0.01 -3.29
CA LEU A 547 21.36 0.94 -2.53
C LEU A 547 21.58 2.40 -2.98
N LEU A 548 22.83 2.78 -3.26
CA LEU A 548 23.17 4.11 -3.78
C LEU A 548 22.56 4.38 -5.17
N ALA A 549 22.44 3.37 -6.02
CA ALA A 549 21.77 3.49 -7.31
C ALA A 549 20.25 3.71 -7.20
N ILE A 550 19.62 3.26 -6.10
CA ILE A 550 18.17 3.39 -5.88
C ILE A 550 17.80 4.80 -5.38
N LEU A 551 18.58 5.36 -4.43
CA LEU A 551 18.23 6.57 -3.70
C LEU A 551 17.84 7.80 -4.56
N PRO A 552 18.51 8.10 -5.69
CA PRO A 552 18.15 9.25 -6.53
C PRO A 552 16.68 9.22 -6.99
N ARG A 553 16.08 8.04 -7.12
CA ARG A 553 14.67 7.89 -7.54
C ARG A 553 13.69 8.56 -6.59
N PHE A 554 14.07 8.75 -5.32
CA PHE A 554 13.19 9.27 -4.27
C PHE A 554 13.63 10.63 -3.73
N ASP A 555 14.59 11.31 -4.39
CA ASP A 555 15.11 12.59 -3.90
C ASP A 555 14.02 13.67 -3.97
N GLN A 556 13.66 14.22 -2.81
CA GLN A 556 12.66 15.29 -2.70
C GLN A 556 13.01 16.51 -3.56
N LYS A 557 14.29 16.79 -3.81
CA LYS A 557 14.72 17.91 -4.66
C LYS A 557 14.42 17.69 -6.13
N LEU A 558 14.47 16.44 -6.60
CA LEU A 558 14.13 16.09 -7.98
C LEU A 558 12.61 16.13 -8.22
N HIS A 559 11.83 15.85 -7.18
CA HIS A 559 10.36 15.75 -7.26
C HIS A 559 9.60 17.02 -6.85
N GLY A 560 10.31 18.02 -6.31
CA GLY A 560 9.73 19.23 -5.74
C GLY A 560 8.98 18.99 -4.42
N LYS A 561 9.03 19.96 -3.49
CA LYS A 561 8.16 19.96 -2.28
C LYS A 561 6.69 20.21 -2.64
N HIS A 562 6.49 20.83 -3.79
CA HIS A 562 5.23 21.08 -4.46
C HIS A 562 5.33 20.37 -5.80
N ALA A 563 4.36 19.53 -6.14
CA ALA A 563 4.27 19.08 -7.52
C ALA A 563 3.80 20.27 -8.38
N PRO A 564 4.20 20.35 -9.66
CA PRO A 564 3.42 21.12 -10.63
C PRO A 564 1.96 20.66 -10.53
N SER A 565 1.09 21.67 -10.50
CA SER A 565 -0.36 21.65 -10.57
C SER A 565 -0.91 20.39 -11.28
N VAL A 566 -1.80 19.64 -10.62
CA VAL A 566 -3.18 19.60 -11.16
C VAL A 566 -3.59 21.05 -11.40
N GLU A 567 -3.53 21.49 -12.67
CA GLU A 567 -4.08 22.77 -13.05
C GLU A 567 -5.59 22.67 -12.91
N ASN A 568 -6.09 22.97 -11.72
CA ASN A 568 -7.36 23.65 -11.63
C ASN A 568 -7.12 25.05 -12.21
N GLU A 569 -7.49 25.18 -13.48
CA GLU A 569 -7.74 26.42 -14.21
C GLU A 569 -8.15 27.59 -13.29
N PRO A 570 -7.61 28.78 -13.57
CA PRO A 570 -8.48 29.76 -14.19
C PRO A 570 -7.97 30.14 -15.59
N HIS A 571 -8.81 29.90 -16.59
CA HIS A 571 -8.69 30.39 -17.96
C HIS A 571 -8.39 31.91 -18.02
N PRO A 572 -7.88 32.42 -19.16
CA PRO A 572 -6.47 32.60 -19.46
C PRO A 572 -6.02 34.07 -19.28
N GLN A 573 -4.75 34.27 -18.96
CA GLN A 573 -4.02 35.41 -19.52
C GLN A 573 -2.71 34.94 -20.14
N ALA A 574 -2.59 35.26 -21.42
CA ALA A 574 -1.49 34.90 -22.29
C ALA A 574 -0.15 35.47 -21.79
N GLY A 575 0.90 34.67 -21.94
CA GLY A 575 2.28 35.11 -21.91
C GLY A 575 3.08 34.54 -20.75
N ASP A 576 3.72 33.39 -20.98
CA ASP A 576 5.19 33.29 -21.08
C ASP A 576 5.60 31.82 -20.84
N MET A 577 5.55 30.99 -21.89
CA MET A 577 6.10 29.63 -21.85
C MET A 577 7.44 29.59 -22.58
N ARG A 578 8.53 29.57 -21.82
CA ARG A 578 9.81 28.97 -22.25
C ARG A 578 10.49 28.28 -21.07
N ASN A 579 10.25 26.98 -20.94
CA ASN A 579 11.25 26.03 -20.44
C ASN A 579 10.90 24.64 -20.96
N ALA A 580 11.73 24.13 -21.88
CA ALA A 580 11.54 22.85 -22.56
C ALA A 580 11.55 21.68 -21.55
N ASP A 581 10.43 20.96 -21.49
CA ASP A 581 10.21 19.80 -20.63
C ASP A 581 10.82 18.53 -21.26
N ARG A 582 11.53 17.72 -20.46
CA ARG A 582 12.20 16.50 -20.93
C ARG A 582 11.16 15.40 -21.12
N GLY A 583 10.61 15.29 -22.33
CA GLY A 583 9.66 14.24 -22.72
C GLY A 583 8.71 14.63 -23.86
N THR A 584 8.58 15.94 -24.14
CA THR A 584 7.86 16.42 -25.32
C THR A 584 8.69 16.15 -26.57
N THR A 585 8.14 15.33 -27.47
CA THR A 585 8.80 14.95 -28.73
C THR A 585 8.28 15.79 -29.90
N PHE A 586 7.06 16.29 -29.80
CA PHE A 586 6.46 17.23 -30.74
C PHE A 586 5.42 18.10 -30.02
N GLU A 587 5.39 19.39 -30.30
CA GLU A 587 4.37 20.31 -29.81
C GLU A 587 4.03 21.35 -30.88
N ASP A 588 2.78 21.80 -30.89
CA ASP A 588 2.30 22.84 -31.77
C ASP A 588 1.07 23.53 -31.19
N ASP A 589 1.23 24.80 -30.82
CA ASP A 589 0.18 25.71 -30.36
C ASP A 589 -0.40 26.56 -31.50
N TYR A 590 0.12 26.40 -32.72
CA TYR A 590 -0.29 27.14 -33.92
C TYR A 590 -0.22 28.67 -33.81
N GLU A 591 0.40 29.21 -32.77
CA GLU A 591 0.43 30.64 -32.49
C GLU A 591 1.38 31.40 -33.43
N GLY A 592 1.05 32.67 -33.69
CA GLY A 592 1.93 33.59 -34.43
C GLY A 592 2.14 33.28 -35.92
N ARG A 593 1.29 32.44 -36.55
CA ARG A 593 1.35 32.12 -37.98
C ARG A 593 -0.03 31.89 -38.62
N ASP A 594 -0.11 32.08 -39.93
CA ASP A 594 -1.33 31.80 -40.75
C ASP A 594 -1.19 30.56 -41.65
N GLU A 595 0.00 29.96 -41.68
CA GLU A 595 0.32 28.76 -42.45
C GLU A 595 0.42 27.53 -41.52
N ILE A 596 0.09 26.33 -42.02
CA ILE A 596 0.07 25.12 -41.20
C ILE A 596 1.45 24.75 -40.62
N GLY A 597 2.53 25.03 -41.34
CA GLY A 597 3.91 24.71 -40.95
C GLY A 597 4.48 23.51 -41.73
N ASP A 598 5.81 23.52 -41.90
CA ASP A 598 6.54 22.58 -42.78
C ASP A 598 6.57 21.12 -42.28
N HIS A 599 6.26 20.90 -41.00
CA HIS A 599 6.18 19.56 -40.39
C HIS A 599 4.87 18.83 -40.70
N TYR A 600 3.87 19.51 -41.28
CA TYR A 600 2.64 18.88 -41.74
C TYR A 600 2.64 18.59 -43.23
N THR A 601 2.02 17.46 -43.58
CA THR A 601 1.76 17.06 -44.95
C THR A 601 0.27 16.81 -45.14
N THR A 602 -0.29 17.31 -46.24
CA THR A 602 -1.69 17.06 -46.63
C THR A 602 -1.73 16.01 -47.74
N ALA A 603 -2.84 15.28 -47.84
CA ALA A 603 -3.05 14.36 -48.95
C ALA A 603 -3.19 15.16 -50.27
N ARG A 604 -2.75 14.58 -51.39
CA ARG A 604 -2.79 15.25 -52.71
C ARG A 604 -4.19 15.81 -53.01
N GLY A 605 -4.28 17.13 -53.22
CA GLY A 605 -5.53 17.83 -53.51
C GLY A 605 -6.38 18.13 -52.27
N HIS A 606 -5.80 18.11 -51.07
CA HIS A 606 -6.41 18.60 -49.83
C HIS A 606 -5.79 19.94 -49.37
N ASP A 607 -5.09 20.64 -50.25
CA ASP A 607 -4.34 21.86 -49.95
C ASP A 607 -5.24 22.95 -49.33
N ASP A 608 -6.47 23.12 -49.83
CA ASP A 608 -7.46 24.07 -49.30
C ASP A 608 -8.24 23.56 -48.08
N SER A 609 -7.93 22.35 -47.58
CA SER A 609 -8.69 21.70 -46.50
C SER A 609 -8.16 22.04 -45.10
N TRP A 610 -6.96 22.62 -45.01
CA TRP A 610 -6.29 22.93 -43.76
C TRP A 610 -5.71 24.33 -43.81
N LYS A 611 -5.87 25.07 -42.71
CA LYS A 611 -5.23 26.37 -42.52
C LYS A 611 -5.06 26.64 -41.03
N VAL A 612 -4.12 27.50 -40.68
CA VAL A 612 -4.06 28.09 -39.35
C VAL A 612 -4.73 29.45 -39.41
N LYS A 613 -5.52 29.79 -38.40
CA LYS A 613 -6.11 31.11 -38.28
C LYS A 613 -6.33 31.43 -36.81
N ASP A 614 -5.87 32.61 -36.39
CA ASP A 614 -6.07 33.11 -35.02
C ASP A 614 -5.54 32.12 -33.95
N GLY A 615 -4.38 31.51 -34.19
CA GLY A 615 -3.76 30.53 -33.27
C GLY A 615 -4.37 29.13 -33.31
N VAL A 616 -5.24 28.82 -34.29
CA VAL A 616 -5.98 27.55 -34.33
C VAL A 616 -5.81 26.82 -35.65
N LEU A 617 -5.55 25.53 -35.62
CA LEU A 617 -5.56 24.66 -36.80
C LEU A 617 -7.00 24.31 -37.18
N ILE A 618 -7.42 24.71 -38.37
CA ILE A 618 -8.78 24.48 -38.87
C ILE A 618 -8.74 23.43 -39.98
N GLY A 619 -9.38 22.28 -39.74
CA GLY A 619 -9.59 21.23 -40.73
C GLY A 619 -11.02 21.24 -41.26
N LYS A 620 -11.20 21.23 -42.59
CA LYS A 620 -12.52 21.23 -43.23
C LYS A 620 -12.57 20.26 -44.41
N GLN A 621 -13.61 19.44 -44.49
CA GLN A 621 -13.83 18.62 -45.67
C GLN A 621 -14.26 19.49 -46.86
N THR A 622 -13.45 19.51 -47.91
CA THR A 622 -13.69 20.30 -49.14
C THR A 622 -14.20 19.44 -50.31
N LYS A 623 -14.19 18.12 -50.16
CA LYS A 623 -14.61 17.14 -51.15
C LYS A 623 -15.59 16.14 -50.54
N ASP A 624 -16.69 15.85 -51.23
CA ASP A 624 -17.75 14.98 -50.69
C ASP A 624 -17.35 13.51 -50.58
N ASP A 625 -16.34 13.08 -51.33
CA ASP A 625 -15.91 11.67 -51.43
C ASP A 625 -14.77 11.28 -50.46
N HIS A 626 -14.06 12.27 -49.87
CA HIS A 626 -12.92 12.02 -48.97
C HIS A 626 -12.86 13.05 -47.83
N GLY A 627 -12.56 12.58 -46.61
CA GLY A 627 -12.27 13.44 -45.45
C GLY A 627 -11.00 14.27 -45.64
N ALA A 628 -10.89 15.42 -44.99
CA ALA A 628 -9.68 16.23 -44.99
C ALA A 628 -8.56 15.56 -44.19
N VAL A 629 -7.39 15.32 -44.79
CA VAL A 629 -6.28 14.56 -44.18
C VAL A 629 -5.06 15.45 -44.00
N ILE A 630 -4.50 15.45 -42.79
CA ILE A 630 -3.20 16.05 -42.44
C ILE A 630 -2.38 15.06 -41.61
N ARG A 631 -1.07 14.97 -41.84
CA ARG A 631 -0.15 14.05 -41.15
C ARG A 631 1.15 14.74 -40.79
N THR A 632 1.74 14.29 -39.68
CA THR A 632 3.07 14.66 -39.20
C THR A 632 3.92 13.40 -39.15
N GLU A 633 5.12 13.46 -39.71
CA GLU A 633 6.13 12.40 -39.58
C GLU A 633 6.79 12.48 -38.21
N LEU A 634 6.72 11.40 -37.44
CA LEU A 634 7.35 11.29 -36.13
C LEU A 634 7.53 9.80 -35.81
N ASP A 635 8.77 9.36 -35.57
CA ASP A 635 9.05 8.01 -35.09
C ASP A 635 8.82 7.91 -33.58
N PHE A 636 7.90 7.05 -33.14
CA PHE A 636 7.61 6.80 -31.73
C PHE A 636 7.12 5.37 -31.45
N GLY A 637 7.27 4.93 -30.20
CA GLY A 637 6.80 3.63 -29.69
C GLY A 637 5.52 3.79 -28.87
N ASP A 638 5.66 3.71 -27.55
CA ASP A 638 4.61 4.09 -26.60
C ASP A 638 4.50 5.62 -26.57
N VAL A 639 3.26 6.13 -26.53
CA VAL A 639 3.00 7.55 -26.79
C VAL A 639 1.83 8.07 -25.99
N ASP A 640 1.89 9.36 -25.68
CA ASP A 640 0.82 10.15 -25.11
C ASP A 640 0.57 11.37 -26.03
N ILE A 641 -0.56 11.38 -26.74
CA ILE A 641 -0.96 12.44 -27.66
C ILE A 641 -2.13 13.19 -27.02
N GLN A 642 -1.95 14.48 -26.80
CA GLN A 642 -2.97 15.37 -26.27
C GLN A 642 -3.19 16.53 -27.24
N PHE A 643 -4.44 16.94 -27.41
CA PHE A 643 -4.79 18.17 -28.12
C PHE A 643 -6.17 18.62 -27.69
N ASP A 644 -6.41 19.91 -27.82
CA ASP A 644 -7.73 20.49 -27.67
C ASP A 644 -8.42 20.51 -29.03
N PHE A 645 -9.74 20.31 -29.04
CA PHE A 645 -10.55 20.31 -30.25
C PHE A 645 -11.90 20.96 -30.00
N ARG A 646 -12.48 21.51 -31.07
CA ARG A 646 -13.82 22.10 -31.06
C ARG A 646 -14.57 21.73 -32.33
N PHE A 647 -15.81 21.25 -32.14
CA PHE A 647 -16.71 21.04 -33.27
C PHE A 647 -17.28 22.37 -33.76
N ALA A 648 -16.84 22.84 -34.93
CA ALA A 648 -17.34 24.03 -35.63
C ALA A 648 -18.21 23.64 -36.84
N GLY A 649 -19.22 22.79 -36.57
CA GLY A 649 -20.15 22.23 -37.57
C GLY A 649 -19.68 20.94 -38.25
N GLY A 650 -18.46 20.47 -37.96
CA GLY A 650 -17.97 19.16 -38.39
C GLY A 650 -18.81 18.01 -37.85
N LYS A 651 -18.78 16.84 -38.51
CA LYS A 651 -19.54 15.65 -38.08
C LYS A 651 -18.72 14.73 -37.20
N SER A 652 -17.44 14.58 -37.53
CA SER A 652 -16.51 13.70 -36.84
C SER A 652 -15.08 14.04 -37.24
N PHE A 653 -14.12 13.70 -36.40
CA PHE A 653 -12.73 13.59 -36.82
C PHE A 653 -12.11 12.28 -36.32
N ASN A 654 -10.94 11.98 -36.85
CA ASN A 654 -10.10 10.87 -36.37
C ASN A 654 -8.72 11.40 -36.02
N LEU A 655 -8.17 10.98 -34.89
CA LEU A 655 -6.73 10.89 -34.70
C LEU A 655 -6.28 9.53 -35.22
N VAL A 656 -5.38 9.51 -36.18
CA VAL A 656 -4.90 8.28 -36.83
C VAL A 656 -3.40 8.16 -36.61
N ILE A 657 -2.94 6.95 -36.29
CA ILE A 657 -1.53 6.62 -36.14
C ILE A 657 -1.14 5.54 -37.14
N ASP A 658 -0.11 5.83 -37.94
CA ASP A 658 0.31 5.05 -39.09
C ASP A 658 1.78 4.59 -38.96
N ASP A 659 2.10 3.42 -39.50
CA ASP A 659 3.46 3.00 -39.83
C ASP A 659 3.58 2.68 -41.32
N ALA A 660 4.34 3.50 -42.06
CA ALA A 660 4.57 3.29 -43.49
C ALA A 660 5.33 1.98 -43.81
N ARG A 661 6.00 1.40 -42.82
CA ARG A 661 6.74 0.14 -42.92
C ARG A 661 5.83 -1.09 -42.79
N GLU A 662 4.66 -0.96 -42.17
CA GLU A 662 3.74 -2.06 -41.96
C GLU A 662 2.92 -2.35 -43.23
N LYS A 663 3.29 -3.42 -43.95
CA LYS A 663 2.67 -3.78 -45.24
C LYS A 663 1.46 -4.69 -45.09
N SER A 664 1.20 -5.24 -43.90
CA SER A 664 0.04 -6.10 -43.67
C SER A 664 -1.28 -5.32 -43.51
N VAL A 665 -1.23 -3.99 -43.46
CA VAL A 665 -2.38 -3.11 -43.21
C VAL A 665 -2.57 -2.11 -44.36
N HIS A 666 -3.81 -1.70 -44.59
CA HIS A 666 -4.13 -0.70 -45.60
C HIS A 666 -3.61 0.68 -45.18
N ALA A 667 -2.86 1.34 -46.07
CA ALA A 667 -2.30 2.69 -45.89
C ALA A 667 -1.42 2.89 -44.63
N GLY A 668 -0.92 1.80 -44.03
CA GLY A 668 -0.10 1.86 -42.82
C GLY A 668 -0.88 2.05 -41.52
N HIS A 669 -2.22 2.02 -41.53
CA HIS A 669 -3.04 2.27 -40.34
C HIS A 669 -2.79 1.25 -39.21
N ILE A 670 -2.32 1.73 -38.05
CA ILE A 670 -2.03 0.89 -36.88
C ILE A 670 -3.16 0.99 -35.86
N CYS A 671 -3.58 2.21 -35.54
CA CYS A 671 -4.70 2.45 -34.65
C CYS A 671 -5.30 3.85 -34.87
N ARG A 672 -6.51 4.05 -34.36
CA ARG A 672 -7.19 5.34 -34.42
C ARG A 672 -8.10 5.59 -33.23
N ALA A 673 -8.34 6.87 -32.96
CA ALA A 673 -9.47 7.35 -32.17
C ALA A 673 -10.45 8.09 -33.09
N SER A 674 -11.69 7.61 -33.17
CA SER A 674 -12.80 8.20 -33.93
C SER A 674 -13.73 8.95 -32.99
N VAL A 675 -13.88 10.25 -33.22
CA VAL A 675 -14.62 11.15 -32.34
C VAL A 675 -15.85 11.69 -33.07
N PHE A 676 -17.01 11.50 -32.46
CA PHE A 676 -18.31 12.03 -32.87
C PHE A 676 -18.92 12.81 -31.72
N ALA A 677 -19.85 13.71 -32.01
CA ALA A 677 -20.53 14.52 -30.97
C ALA A 677 -21.16 13.69 -29.82
N LYS A 678 -21.50 12.42 -30.07
CA LYS A 678 -22.20 11.54 -29.11
C LYS A 678 -21.46 10.24 -28.76
N SER A 679 -20.26 10.03 -29.33
CA SER A 679 -19.53 8.78 -29.11
C SER A 679 -18.05 8.96 -29.42
N LEU A 680 -17.23 8.27 -28.64
CA LEU A 680 -15.80 8.14 -28.87
C LEU A 680 -15.46 6.66 -29.02
N MET A 681 -14.71 6.33 -30.05
CA MET A 681 -14.28 4.95 -30.32
C MET A 681 -12.77 4.90 -30.53
N ILE A 682 -12.12 3.90 -29.95
CA ILE A 682 -10.74 3.54 -30.27
C ILE A 682 -10.70 2.20 -30.96
N SER A 683 -9.73 1.99 -31.85
CA SER A 683 -9.65 0.77 -32.66
C SER A 683 -8.22 0.34 -32.94
N ASP A 684 -7.98 -0.97 -32.82
CA ASP A 684 -6.82 -1.66 -33.36
C ASP A 684 -7.06 -1.89 -34.87
N ASP A 685 -6.41 -1.09 -35.69
CA ASP A 685 -6.53 -1.22 -37.13
C ASP A 685 -5.60 -2.29 -37.69
N LYS A 686 -4.49 -2.56 -37.00
CA LYS A 686 -3.46 -3.49 -37.45
C LYS A 686 -3.95 -4.93 -37.47
N THR A 687 -4.60 -5.35 -36.40
CA THR A 687 -5.20 -6.69 -36.30
C THR A 687 -6.67 -6.71 -36.68
N GLY A 688 -7.33 -5.54 -36.57
CA GLY A 688 -8.73 -5.37 -36.90
C GLY A 688 -8.95 -4.82 -38.31
N SER A 689 -9.61 -3.67 -38.37
CA SER A 689 -10.40 -3.28 -39.54
C SER A 689 -9.57 -2.97 -40.80
N MET A 690 -8.29 -2.63 -40.65
CA MET A 690 -7.40 -2.24 -41.75
C MET A 690 -6.41 -3.33 -42.13
N ASN A 691 -6.36 -4.46 -41.42
CA ASN A 691 -5.64 -5.63 -41.86
C ASN A 691 -6.14 -6.07 -43.25
N LEU A 692 -5.24 -6.31 -44.19
CA LEU A 692 -5.61 -6.56 -45.59
C LEU A 692 -6.47 -7.83 -45.77
N GLU A 693 -6.22 -8.86 -44.96
CA GLU A 693 -7.00 -10.09 -45.01
C GLU A 693 -8.39 -9.90 -44.38
N VAL A 694 -8.46 -9.23 -43.23
CA VAL A 694 -9.74 -8.88 -42.59
C VAL A 694 -10.58 -7.99 -43.51
N ARG A 695 -9.96 -7.03 -44.20
CA ARG A 695 -10.63 -6.17 -45.18
C ARG A 695 -11.17 -6.98 -46.36
N LYS A 696 -10.41 -7.94 -46.88
CA LYS A 696 -10.85 -8.84 -47.96
C LYS A 696 -12.04 -9.68 -47.51
N GLN A 697 -12.01 -10.22 -46.30
CA GLN A 697 -13.15 -10.94 -45.71
C GLN A 697 -14.37 -10.03 -45.59
N ARG A 698 -14.23 -8.81 -45.04
CA ARG A 698 -15.34 -7.83 -44.95
C ARG A 698 -15.97 -7.46 -46.29
N GLN A 699 -15.23 -7.57 -47.39
CA GLN A 699 -15.71 -7.28 -48.74
C GLN A 699 -16.31 -8.50 -49.45
N ASP A 700 -16.09 -9.70 -48.93
CA ASP A 700 -16.60 -10.94 -49.49
C ASP A 700 -18.08 -11.14 -49.10
N LYS A 701 -18.96 -11.01 -50.09
CA LYS A 701 -20.41 -11.19 -49.93
C LYS A 701 -20.83 -12.66 -49.79
N ASN A 702 -19.90 -13.61 -49.97
CA ASN A 702 -20.14 -15.05 -49.96
C ASN A 702 -19.45 -15.77 -48.78
N LEU A 703 -19.04 -15.05 -47.74
CA LEU A 703 -18.51 -15.67 -46.51
C LEU A 703 -19.48 -16.71 -45.93
N SER A 704 -18.94 -17.84 -45.48
CA SER A 704 -19.73 -18.82 -44.75
C SER A 704 -20.20 -18.25 -43.41
N THR A 705 -21.31 -18.75 -42.87
CA THR A 705 -21.86 -18.30 -41.58
C THR A 705 -20.83 -18.37 -40.44
N ALA A 706 -20.00 -19.42 -40.41
CA ALA A 706 -18.93 -19.57 -39.42
C ALA A 706 -17.84 -18.50 -39.57
N ALA A 707 -17.44 -18.20 -40.81
CA ALA A 707 -16.45 -17.16 -41.08
C ALA A 707 -17.01 -15.75 -40.80
N THR A 708 -18.29 -15.50 -41.08
CA THR A 708 -18.98 -14.26 -40.70
C THR A 708 -19.00 -14.07 -39.18
N ALA A 709 -19.30 -15.11 -38.40
CA ALA A 709 -19.31 -15.05 -36.95
C ALA A 709 -17.90 -14.81 -36.37
N ALA A 710 -16.88 -15.50 -36.90
CA ALA A 710 -15.50 -15.29 -36.52
C ALA A 710 -15.02 -13.86 -36.82
N LEU A 711 -15.37 -13.33 -38.00
CA LEU A 711 -15.08 -11.96 -38.39
C LEU A 711 -15.76 -10.94 -37.45
N GLN A 712 -17.02 -11.17 -37.08
CA GLN A 712 -17.73 -10.31 -36.14
C GLN A 712 -17.07 -10.30 -34.76
N ASN A 713 -16.71 -11.48 -34.23
CA ASN A 713 -16.01 -11.58 -32.95
C ASN A 713 -14.65 -10.84 -32.98
N LEU A 714 -13.90 -10.97 -34.07
CA LEU A 714 -12.64 -10.23 -34.25
C LEU A 714 -12.88 -8.71 -34.25
N MET A 715 -13.93 -8.24 -34.94
CA MET A 715 -14.30 -6.82 -34.96
C MET A 715 -14.73 -6.29 -33.58
N ASP A 716 -15.38 -7.10 -32.78
CA ASP A 716 -15.79 -6.71 -31.43
C ASP A 716 -14.62 -6.72 -30.44
N GLN A 717 -13.61 -7.55 -30.65
CA GLN A 717 -12.38 -7.57 -29.85
C GLN A 717 -11.37 -6.47 -30.22
N THR A 718 -11.46 -5.89 -31.41
CA THR A 718 -10.47 -4.91 -31.94
C THR A 718 -10.96 -3.47 -31.87
N ARG A 719 -12.08 -3.20 -31.20
CA ARG A 719 -12.59 -1.85 -30.97
C ARG A 719 -13.23 -1.72 -29.60
N SER A 720 -13.20 -0.51 -29.06
CA SER A 720 -13.92 -0.16 -27.83
C SER A 720 -14.55 1.22 -28.00
N SER A 721 -15.82 1.36 -27.60
CA SER A 721 -16.59 2.59 -27.81
C SER A 721 -17.33 3.00 -26.56
N ALA A 722 -17.33 4.31 -26.27
CA ALA A 722 -18.10 4.91 -25.20
C ALA A 722 -19.12 5.91 -25.75
N LYS A 723 -20.28 5.98 -25.09
CA LYS A 723 -21.24 7.08 -25.29
C LYS A 723 -20.72 8.28 -24.51
N VAL A 724 -20.57 9.40 -25.19
CA VAL A 724 -20.12 10.68 -24.61
C VAL A 724 -21.07 11.79 -25.06
N THR A 725 -20.99 12.96 -24.44
CA THR A 725 -21.70 14.16 -24.93
C THR A 725 -20.67 15.27 -25.11
N ILE A 726 -20.24 15.47 -26.35
CA ILE A 726 -19.32 16.55 -26.73
C ILE A 726 -20.16 17.70 -27.27
N LYS A 727 -20.00 18.87 -26.66
CA LYS A 727 -20.80 20.04 -27.01
C LYS A 727 -20.24 20.69 -28.27
N GLN A 728 -21.14 21.22 -29.09
CA GLN A 728 -20.75 21.96 -30.30
C GLN A 728 -20.24 23.34 -29.90
N ASN A 729 -19.24 23.84 -30.62
CA ASN A 729 -18.63 25.16 -30.40
C ASN A 729 -18.02 25.39 -29.00
N GLU A 730 -17.76 24.33 -28.23
CA GLU A 730 -16.97 24.38 -27.00
C GLU A 730 -15.63 23.65 -27.21
N TRP A 731 -14.58 24.12 -26.54
CA TRP A 731 -13.29 23.42 -26.52
C TRP A 731 -13.37 22.22 -25.60
N HIS A 732 -12.84 21.11 -26.08
CA HIS A 732 -12.72 19.85 -25.36
C HIS A 732 -11.29 19.32 -25.51
N ARG A 733 -10.80 18.60 -24.51
CA ARG A 733 -9.46 18.01 -24.55
C ARG A 733 -9.57 16.53 -24.84
N LEU A 734 -8.87 16.05 -25.88
CA LEU A 734 -8.68 14.62 -26.12
C LEU A 734 -7.24 14.24 -25.82
N ARG A 735 -7.07 13.23 -24.96
CA ARG A 735 -5.77 12.60 -24.71
C ARG A 735 -5.83 11.12 -25.04
N ILE A 736 -4.94 10.67 -25.91
CA ILE A 736 -4.78 9.28 -26.33
C ILE A 736 -3.45 8.76 -25.80
N ARG A 737 -3.50 7.72 -24.97
CA ARG A 737 -2.31 7.11 -24.40
C ARG A 737 -2.18 5.66 -24.85
N ILE A 738 -1.05 5.31 -25.45
CA ILE A 738 -0.71 3.96 -25.88
C ILE A 738 0.52 3.51 -25.11
N ARG A 739 0.39 2.40 -24.37
CA ARG A 739 1.49 1.74 -23.67
C ARG A 739 1.42 0.24 -23.89
N GLY A 740 2.44 -0.33 -24.53
CA GLY A 740 2.43 -1.73 -24.93
C GLY A 740 1.20 -2.05 -25.79
N ASP A 741 0.41 -3.03 -25.36
CA ASP A 741 -0.81 -3.49 -26.04
C ASP A 741 -2.09 -2.79 -25.56
N VAL A 742 -2.00 -1.68 -24.82
CA VAL A 742 -3.17 -0.96 -24.29
C VAL A 742 -3.25 0.45 -24.87
N MET A 743 -4.42 0.80 -25.40
CA MET A 743 -4.80 2.16 -25.80
C MET A 743 -5.91 2.68 -24.88
N LYS A 744 -5.73 3.87 -24.32
CA LYS A 744 -6.71 4.59 -23.49
C LYS A 744 -7.06 5.92 -24.14
N ALA A 745 -8.32 6.31 -24.10
CA ALA A 745 -8.81 7.61 -24.53
C ALA A 745 -9.46 8.35 -23.36
N PHE A 746 -9.01 9.57 -23.13
CA PHE A 746 -9.51 10.47 -22.11
C PHE A 746 -10.14 11.68 -22.78
N LEU A 747 -11.38 12.01 -22.43
CA LEU A 747 -12.07 13.21 -22.89
C LEU A 747 -12.26 14.12 -21.69
N ASP A 748 -11.75 15.35 -21.76
CA ASP A 748 -11.79 16.33 -20.66
C ASP A 748 -11.25 15.71 -19.35
N ASP A 749 -10.11 15.02 -19.48
CA ASP A 749 -9.37 14.30 -18.43
C ASP A 749 -10.06 13.05 -17.85
N ASP A 750 -11.32 12.79 -18.18
CA ASP A 750 -12.01 11.55 -17.81
C ASP A 750 -11.65 10.39 -18.74
N LEU A 751 -11.28 9.23 -18.18
CA LEU A 751 -11.10 8.00 -18.96
C LEU A 751 -12.45 7.53 -19.52
N VAL A 752 -12.69 7.79 -20.80
CA VAL A 752 -13.97 7.43 -21.44
C VAL A 752 -13.97 6.02 -21.99
N THR A 753 -12.85 5.54 -22.53
CA THR A 753 -12.76 4.17 -23.05
C THR A 753 -11.32 3.67 -23.09
N HIS A 754 -11.14 2.36 -23.01
CA HIS A 754 -9.86 1.69 -23.20
C HIS A 754 -10.03 0.37 -23.96
N LEU A 755 -8.94 -0.10 -24.56
CA LEU A 755 -8.87 -1.37 -25.26
C LEU A 755 -7.47 -1.96 -25.09
N LYS A 756 -7.41 -3.25 -24.75
CA LYS A 756 -6.19 -4.05 -24.83
C LYS A 756 -6.24 -4.86 -26.12
N SER A 757 -5.30 -4.64 -27.02
CA SER A 757 -5.23 -5.33 -28.31
C SER A 757 -3.79 -5.43 -28.82
N PRO A 758 -3.35 -6.59 -29.34
CA PRO A 758 -1.96 -6.81 -29.73
C PRO A 758 -1.45 -5.87 -30.84
N GLY A 759 -2.33 -5.27 -31.64
CA GLY A 759 -1.90 -4.31 -32.66
C GLY A 759 -1.39 -2.98 -32.10
N PHE A 760 -1.73 -2.61 -30.86
CA PHE A 760 -1.20 -1.41 -30.21
C PHE A 760 0.27 -1.55 -29.83
N ALA A 761 0.71 -2.78 -29.51
CA ALA A 761 2.10 -3.15 -29.23
C ALA A 761 2.97 -3.19 -30.50
N HIS A 762 2.71 -2.26 -31.42
CA HIS A 762 3.51 -2.10 -32.62
C HIS A 762 4.84 -1.41 -32.25
N PRO A 763 5.99 -2.05 -32.53
CA PRO A 763 7.31 -1.59 -32.08
C PRO A 763 7.71 -0.24 -32.64
N THR A 764 7.08 0.17 -33.74
CA THR A 764 7.38 1.41 -34.43
C THR A 764 6.10 2.07 -34.91
N LYS A 765 6.01 3.40 -34.84
CA LYS A 765 4.91 4.20 -35.39
C LYS A 765 5.58 5.41 -36.04
N THR A 766 5.28 5.69 -37.31
CA THR A 766 6.04 6.67 -38.11
C THR A 766 5.30 7.98 -38.31
N LYS A 767 3.97 7.97 -38.17
CA LYS A 767 3.14 9.13 -38.46
C LYS A 767 1.95 9.19 -37.54
N PHE A 768 1.47 10.39 -37.29
CA PHE A 768 0.15 10.61 -36.72
C PHE A 768 -0.52 11.79 -37.43
N GLY A 769 -1.82 11.95 -37.24
CA GLY A 769 -2.51 13.17 -37.62
C GLY A 769 -4.02 13.02 -37.75
N PHE A 770 -4.64 14.06 -38.29
CA PHE A 770 -6.09 14.21 -38.24
C PHE A 770 -6.76 13.84 -39.56
N THR A 771 -7.98 13.34 -39.45
CA THR A 771 -8.91 13.20 -40.58
C THR A 771 -10.26 13.79 -40.23
N VAL A 772 -10.70 14.86 -40.91
CA VAL A 772 -11.96 15.57 -40.61
C VAL A 772 -13.03 15.26 -41.65
N ASN A 773 -14.25 14.96 -41.20
CA ASN A 773 -15.43 14.80 -42.03
C ASN A 773 -16.51 15.84 -41.68
N GLY A 774 -17.15 16.41 -42.69
CA GLY A 774 -18.18 17.45 -42.55
C GLY A 774 -17.62 18.87 -42.67
N GLN A 775 -18.25 19.83 -41.99
CA GLN A 775 -17.73 21.21 -41.92
C GLN A 775 -16.45 21.25 -41.06
N SER A 776 -16.19 22.36 -40.38
CA SER A 776 -14.92 22.57 -39.70
C SER A 776 -14.82 21.82 -38.37
N ILE A 777 -13.64 21.26 -38.11
CA ILE A 777 -13.16 20.91 -36.78
C ILE A 777 -11.91 21.75 -36.54
N GLU A 778 -11.82 22.30 -35.35
CA GLU A 778 -10.73 23.17 -34.92
C GLU A 778 -9.89 22.40 -33.90
N PHE A 779 -8.56 22.56 -33.96
CA PHE A 779 -7.58 21.90 -33.11
C PHE A 779 -6.58 22.91 -32.58
N ASP A 780 -6.14 22.70 -31.35
CA ASP A 780 -5.18 23.56 -30.66
C ASP A 780 -4.37 22.75 -29.63
N ASN A 781 -3.28 23.32 -29.10
CA ASN A 781 -2.47 22.77 -28.01
C ASN A 781 -2.05 21.30 -28.25
N LEU A 782 -1.57 20.99 -29.45
CA LEU A 782 -1.14 19.64 -29.80
C LEU A 782 0.19 19.34 -29.11
N VAL A 783 0.22 18.30 -28.28
CA VAL A 783 1.40 17.82 -27.59
C VAL A 783 1.52 16.31 -27.77
N VAL A 784 2.69 15.85 -28.22
CA VAL A 784 3.04 14.44 -28.32
C VAL A 784 4.24 14.18 -27.43
N ARG A 785 4.06 13.26 -26.48
CA ARG A 785 5.11 12.81 -25.58
C ARG A 785 5.40 11.34 -25.82
N GLN A 786 6.66 11.02 -26.07
CA GLN A 786 7.10 9.63 -26.08
C GLN A 786 7.15 9.11 -24.63
N LEU A 787 6.57 7.94 -24.42
CA LEU A 787 6.62 7.28 -23.12
C LEU A 787 7.82 6.34 -23.14
N ASP A 788 8.90 6.70 -22.44
CA ASP A 788 10.12 5.90 -22.40
C ASP A 788 9.85 4.45 -21.98
N SER A 789 10.49 3.52 -22.69
CA SER A 789 10.36 2.07 -22.52
C SER A 789 11.30 1.48 -21.47
N ASP A 790 11.61 2.20 -20.39
CA ASP A 790 12.44 1.68 -19.31
C ASP A 790 11.60 0.89 -18.31
N ASN A 791 11.19 -0.31 -18.76
CA ASN A 791 10.80 -1.42 -17.90
C ASN A 791 10.92 -2.79 -18.60
N ARG A 792 12.02 -3.04 -19.32
CA ARG A 792 12.38 -4.40 -19.76
C ARG A 792 13.34 -5.04 -18.74
N ILE A 793 12.79 -5.83 -17.83
CA ILE A 793 13.57 -6.90 -17.16
C ILE A 793 13.77 -8.02 -18.20
N GLY A 794 15.03 -8.29 -18.55
CA GLY A 794 15.50 -9.58 -19.08
C GLY A 794 15.16 -9.95 -20.52
N MET A 795 15.96 -9.49 -21.49
CA MET A 795 16.40 -10.38 -22.58
C MET A 795 17.85 -10.75 -22.30
N LEU A 796 18.12 -12.06 -22.27
CA LEU A 796 19.46 -12.62 -22.39
C LEU A 796 20.13 -12.06 -23.66
N PRO A 797 21.45 -11.84 -23.67
CA PRO A 797 22.14 -11.45 -24.89
C PRO A 797 21.93 -12.55 -25.95
N SER A 798 21.71 -12.15 -27.20
CA SER A 798 21.78 -13.06 -28.34
C SER A 798 23.21 -13.61 -28.47
N ASP A 799 23.33 -14.88 -28.85
CA ASP A 799 24.60 -15.62 -28.96
C ASP A 799 25.66 -14.99 -29.90
N ASP A 800 25.32 -13.92 -30.64
CA ASP A 800 26.21 -13.23 -31.58
C ASP A 800 27.03 -12.06 -30.95
N GLU A 801 26.84 -11.71 -29.67
CA GLU A 801 27.58 -10.60 -29.01
C GLU A 801 28.60 -11.06 -27.94
N LEU A 802 29.16 -12.26 -28.10
CA LEU A 802 30.24 -12.79 -27.24
C LEU A 802 31.61 -12.97 -27.93
N GLU A 803 31.77 -12.54 -29.18
CA GLU A 803 33.05 -12.73 -29.90
C GLU A 803 33.97 -11.50 -30.02
N ASP A 804 33.58 -10.28 -29.61
CA ASP A 804 34.39 -9.08 -29.93
C ASP A 804 34.96 -8.30 -28.72
N ALA A 805 34.95 -8.88 -27.52
CA ALA A 805 35.57 -8.28 -26.33
C ALA A 805 36.65 -9.20 -25.72
N GLY A 806 37.65 -9.56 -26.53
CA GLY A 806 38.67 -10.54 -26.16
C GLY A 806 40.07 -10.28 -26.71
N ARG A 807 40.51 -9.02 -26.84
CA ARG A 807 41.92 -8.70 -27.10
C ARG A 807 42.35 -7.43 -26.39
N LEU A 808 43.10 -7.58 -25.29
CA LEU A 808 44.26 -6.74 -24.96
C LEU A 808 45.05 -7.36 -23.79
N GLN A 809 46.18 -7.96 -24.19
CA GLN A 809 47.50 -8.04 -23.53
C GLN A 809 47.68 -8.60 -22.10
N ARG A 810 48.46 -9.70 -22.08
CA ARG A 810 49.11 -10.35 -20.93
C ARG A 810 50.26 -9.50 -20.36
N PRO A 811 50.58 -9.62 -19.06
CA PRO A 811 51.94 -9.53 -18.55
C PRO A 811 52.54 -10.94 -18.33
N GLY A 812 53.80 -11.10 -18.70
CA GLY A 812 54.52 -12.37 -18.77
C GLY A 812 54.98 -12.96 -17.44
N ILE A 813 55.25 -14.27 -17.49
CA ILE A 813 56.12 -14.99 -16.55
C ILE A 813 57.25 -15.55 -17.40
N ILE A 814 58.47 -15.13 -17.07
CA ILE A 814 59.74 -15.55 -17.66
C ILE A 814 60.13 -16.91 -17.06
N ALA A 815 60.58 -17.82 -17.90
CA ALA A 815 61.35 -18.99 -17.51
C ALA A 815 62.73 -18.87 -18.18
N ASP A 816 63.78 -18.81 -17.37
CA ASP A 816 65.17 -19.23 -17.66
C ASP A 816 65.63 -19.88 -16.34
N GLN A 817 65.87 -21.19 -16.29
CA GLN A 817 67.07 -21.92 -16.70
C GLN A 817 68.34 -21.54 -15.90
N LEU A 818 68.96 -22.60 -15.39
CA LEU A 818 70.01 -22.66 -14.37
C LEU A 818 71.37 -22.11 -14.84
N ASP A 819 72.07 -21.50 -13.88
CA ASP A 819 73.53 -21.42 -13.65
C ASP A 819 74.49 -21.04 -14.79
N GLU A 820 74.98 -19.79 -14.76
CA GLU A 820 76.41 -19.41 -14.60
C GLU A 820 76.58 -17.89 -14.36
#